data_AF-A0AAJ7SDS0-F1
#
_entry.id   AF-A0AAJ7SDS0-F1
#
_cell.length_a   1.000
_cell.length_b   1.000
_cell.length_c   1.000
_cell.angle_alpha   90.00
_cell.angle_beta   90.00
_cell.angle_gamma   90.00
#
_symmetry.space_group_name_H-M   'P 1'
#
loop_
_entity.id
_entity.type
_entity.pdbx_description
1 polymer ?
#
loop_
_entity_poly.entity_id
_entity_poly.type
_entity_poly.pdbx_seq_one_letter_code
_entity_poly.pdbx_strand_id
1 'polypeptide(L)'
;MRFLSLVALIGAAHAAPLMEGSCSEDCINYLLTDAGGPKLLRLYRELLKPDTGTLTPIEVNRQTYEVSYAKKNLIQNALRKGIKDRVIEDMLDDAAIVPVSSSNRVSSKNFHMNVSVQQITQQKVEPIHERRPSHEPLSGGHRIYTNSQGDVNLDVKGQTLRVPDDLTRLPQIVDDTNTLDDIIRQLQELGVPIKRDGSRVMIGIPSSPQGLTLRVAIKKIDDKVSSVTITANDDKYTLPGDEARLNRYLAREPEVAYHILRIFSTHGVPVEYDSATKTLKTKLHSEEEILGSRTALGTHSISPSATSPKVLRVGSGSYYLPDDWERLKRDIQTGVVSPRSVTEILESEKINPPRDVVSAIRMKTTTHSRLLVRRYGDEVTVELGSQSYKLPGDQIALEKALKDNDFPMELVRDSLLRIGVDSRRIGSTLKVLTPAGDAYFSGLPTTKQYDYKIIPRSRGVEVSAGSQSYDLPTDKARLESDIASKKVLPRTLVDALNDAGVSSQMDIDKQEMLIQLSSGELRIPVRLNMGTKRVGSRLRLNVRGYDGSKVYTLTVGESGSDKIELPTEVHTLNNYIRSGKVDSDLLLQLLSRMGVSHRYDATNNYYVVTMNDRTYEIEKSKESSGGFSITEDCNSCKEDASSPHAQERIF
;
A
#
# COMPACT_ATOMS: atom_id res chain seq x y z
N MET A 1 -26.23 -44.49 -16.13
CA MET A 1 -27.02 -45.26 -15.15
C MET A 1 -26.59 -44.86 -13.75
N ARG A 2 -27.53 -44.90 -12.78
CA ARG A 2 -27.42 -44.95 -11.29
C ARG A 2 -26.12 -44.45 -10.60
N PHE A 3 -26.15 -43.45 -9.72
CA PHE A 3 -26.74 -43.34 -8.35
C PHE A 3 -25.95 -44.02 -7.19
N LEU A 4 -25.67 -43.20 -6.16
CA LEU A 4 -25.57 -43.48 -4.70
C LEU A 4 -24.55 -44.49 -4.10
N SER A 5 -23.52 -43.95 -3.44
CA SER A 5 -23.13 -44.19 -2.02
C SER A 5 -21.86 -43.37 -1.70
N LEU A 6 -21.56 -42.90 -0.48
CA LEU A 6 -22.10 -43.20 0.85
C LEU A 6 -21.99 -41.97 1.77
N VAL A 7 -23.01 -41.69 2.59
CA VAL A 7 -22.93 -40.84 3.79
C VAL A 7 -23.31 -41.72 4.99
N ALA A 8 -22.43 -41.88 5.99
CA ALA A 8 -22.80 -42.28 7.37
C ALA A 8 -21.62 -42.27 8.36
N LEU A 9 -21.95 -42.02 9.65
CA LEU A 9 -21.18 -42.11 10.91
C LEU A 9 -20.27 -40.89 11.27
N ILE A 10 -20.70 -39.95 12.13
CA ILE A 10 -20.90 -39.97 13.62
C ILE A 10 -19.55 -39.85 14.37
N GLY A 11 -19.35 -38.98 15.37
CA GLY A 11 -20.34 -38.16 16.12
C GLY A 11 -19.74 -37.01 16.96
N ALA A 12 -20.53 -36.49 17.91
CA ALA A 12 -20.38 -35.16 18.51
C ALA A 12 -19.71 -35.11 19.91
N ALA A 13 -19.13 -33.95 20.26
CA ALA A 13 -18.89 -33.51 21.65
C ALA A 13 -18.88 -31.97 21.77
N HIS A 14 -19.35 -31.45 22.91
CA HIS A 14 -19.69 -30.05 23.17
C HIS A 14 -18.48 -29.09 23.36
N ALA A 15 -18.62 -27.84 22.94
CA ALA A 15 -17.93 -26.66 23.52
C ALA A 15 -18.75 -25.37 23.26
N ALA A 16 -18.63 -24.37 24.15
CA ALA A 16 -19.50 -23.18 24.23
C ALA A 16 -19.20 -22.09 23.17
N PRO A 17 -20.18 -21.23 22.82
CA PRO A 17 -19.95 -20.12 21.88
C PRO A 17 -19.07 -19.03 22.51
N LEU A 18 -17.91 -18.80 21.93
CA LEU A 18 -17.13 -17.59 22.18
C LEU A 18 -17.79 -16.42 21.44
N MET A 19 -17.97 -15.28 22.13
CA MET A 19 -18.56 -14.08 21.57
C MET A 19 -17.65 -13.50 20.47
N GLU A 20 -18.13 -13.50 19.23
CA GLU A 20 -17.49 -12.82 18.10
C GLU A 20 -17.67 -11.30 18.23
N GLY A 21 -16.84 -10.66 19.06
CA GLY A 21 -16.74 -9.20 19.12
C GLY A 21 -16.15 -8.64 17.82
N SER A 22 -17.01 -8.15 16.93
CA SER A 22 -16.63 -7.54 15.66
C SER A 22 -16.40 -6.03 15.81
N CYS A 23 -15.16 -5.57 15.59
CA CYS A 23 -14.78 -4.14 15.55
C CYS A 23 -15.76 -3.35 14.67
N SER A 24 -16.37 -2.31 15.25
CA SER A 24 -17.30 -1.41 14.53
C SER A 24 -16.69 -0.89 13.22
N GLU A 25 -17.52 -0.55 12.23
CA GLU A 25 -17.00 -0.08 10.94
C GLU A 25 -16.19 1.23 11.09
N ASP A 26 -16.51 2.06 12.10
CA ASP A 26 -15.74 3.25 12.48
C ASP A 26 -14.41 2.89 13.19
N CYS A 27 -14.43 1.88 14.06
CA CYS A 27 -13.21 1.25 14.62
C CYS A 27 -12.30 0.76 13.49
N ILE A 28 -12.81 0.03 12.51
CA ILE A 28 -12.06 -0.47 11.34
C ILE A 28 -11.54 0.68 10.46
N ASN A 29 -12.38 1.67 10.15
CA ASN A 29 -11.99 2.78 9.28
C ASN A 29 -10.90 3.65 9.91
N TYR A 30 -10.98 3.95 11.21
CA TYR A 30 -9.91 4.67 11.92
C TYR A 30 -8.61 3.85 11.97
N LEU A 31 -8.70 2.53 12.16
CA LEU A 31 -7.55 1.63 12.16
C LEU A 31 -6.80 1.58 10.83
N LEU A 32 -7.51 1.71 9.71
CA LEU A 32 -6.94 1.59 8.36
C LEU A 32 -6.48 2.93 7.77
N THR A 33 -7.00 4.06 8.26
CA THR A 33 -6.73 5.40 7.68
C THR A 33 -5.81 6.28 8.51
N ASP A 34 -5.75 6.11 9.84
CA ASP A 34 -4.93 6.94 10.72
C ASP A 34 -3.52 6.38 10.94
N ALA A 35 -2.51 7.25 10.98
CA ALA A 35 -1.10 6.85 11.23
C ALA A 35 -0.87 6.25 12.63
N GLY A 36 -1.81 6.44 13.57
CA GLY A 36 -1.88 5.81 14.87
C GLY A 36 -2.59 4.45 14.91
N GLY A 37 -3.23 4.01 13.81
CA GLY A 37 -4.02 2.77 13.72
C GLY A 37 -3.38 1.53 14.38
N PRO A 38 -2.11 1.18 14.14
CA PRO A 38 -1.46 0.04 14.80
C PRO A 38 -1.39 0.12 16.34
N LYS A 39 -1.42 1.32 16.93
CA LYS A 39 -1.46 1.53 18.38
C LYS A 39 -2.89 1.42 18.92
N LEU A 40 -3.89 1.80 18.12
CA LEU A 40 -5.31 1.67 18.43
C LEU A 40 -5.76 0.19 18.39
N LEU A 41 -5.23 -0.61 17.46
CA LEU A 41 -5.46 -2.06 17.38
C LEU A 41 -4.98 -2.79 18.65
N ARG A 42 -3.93 -2.26 19.30
CA ARG A 42 -3.44 -2.74 20.59
C ARG A 42 -4.34 -2.33 21.75
N LEU A 43 -4.94 -1.13 21.72
CA LEU A 43 -5.96 -0.72 22.70
C LEU A 43 -7.16 -1.67 22.64
N TYR A 44 -7.74 -1.83 21.45
CA TYR A 44 -8.93 -2.67 21.24
C TYR A 44 -8.74 -4.10 21.76
N ARG A 45 -7.64 -4.76 21.40
CA ARG A 45 -7.31 -6.12 21.87
C ARG A 45 -7.09 -6.24 23.38
N GLU A 46 -6.76 -5.17 24.09
CA GLU A 46 -6.70 -5.18 25.55
C GLU A 46 -8.07 -4.91 26.18
N LEU A 47 -8.96 -4.15 25.51
CA LEU A 47 -10.33 -3.93 25.96
C LEU A 47 -11.16 -5.21 25.88
N LEU A 48 -11.04 -6.00 24.80
CA LEU A 48 -11.72 -7.29 24.60
C LEU A 48 -11.36 -8.38 25.64
N LYS A 49 -10.30 -8.22 26.45
CA LYS A 49 -9.96 -9.19 27.49
C LYS A 49 -10.91 -9.05 28.69
N PRO A 50 -11.27 -10.13 29.40
CA PRO A 50 -12.02 -10.01 30.64
C PRO A 50 -11.27 -9.15 31.66
N ASP A 51 -11.97 -8.29 32.40
CA ASP A 51 -11.34 -7.44 33.41
C ASP A 51 -10.86 -8.24 34.62
N THR A 52 -9.60 -8.04 34.99
CA THR A 52 -8.97 -8.68 36.15
C THR A 52 -8.57 -7.64 37.19
N GLY A 53 -9.07 -7.79 38.42
CA GLY A 53 -8.74 -6.93 39.56
C GLY A 53 -9.82 -5.89 39.88
N THR A 54 -9.47 -4.87 40.65
CA THR A 54 -10.38 -3.78 41.03
C THR A 54 -10.78 -2.94 39.82
N LEU A 55 -12.09 -2.84 39.59
CA LEU A 55 -12.67 -1.93 38.60
C LEU A 55 -12.54 -0.48 39.08
N THR A 56 -12.36 0.42 38.12
CA THR A 56 -12.19 1.86 38.35
C THR A 56 -13.01 2.63 37.33
N PRO A 57 -13.75 3.68 37.73
CA PRO A 57 -14.58 4.43 36.81
C PRO A 57 -13.73 5.26 35.85
N ILE A 58 -14.14 5.30 34.59
CA ILE A 58 -13.63 6.20 33.55
C ILE A 58 -14.80 6.80 32.78
N GLU A 59 -14.72 8.09 32.47
CA GLU A 59 -15.70 8.77 31.64
C GLU A 59 -15.25 8.75 30.18
N VAL A 60 -16.11 8.27 29.28
CA VAL A 60 -15.92 8.22 27.82
C VAL A 60 -17.24 8.65 27.17
N ASN A 61 -17.21 9.63 26.27
CA ASN A 61 -18.40 10.23 25.64
C ASN A 61 -19.55 10.58 26.63
N ARG A 62 -19.21 11.13 27.80
CA ARG A 62 -20.14 11.46 28.91
C ARG A 62 -20.84 10.27 29.58
N GLN A 63 -20.44 9.05 29.27
CA GLN A 63 -20.86 7.83 29.95
C GLN A 63 -19.76 7.34 30.90
N THR A 64 -20.12 6.77 32.05
CA THR A 64 -19.15 6.22 33.01
C THR A 64 -19.05 4.71 32.86
N TYR A 65 -17.87 4.20 32.52
CA TYR A 65 -17.56 2.78 32.42
C TYR A 65 -16.72 2.35 33.63
N GLU A 66 -16.95 1.15 34.16
CA GLU A 66 -16.10 0.56 35.22
C GLU A 66 -15.17 -0.50 34.61
N VAL A 67 -13.87 -0.17 34.52
CA VAL A 67 -12.83 -1.00 33.90
C VAL A 67 -11.64 -1.20 34.82
N SER A 68 -10.88 -2.27 34.65
CA SER A 68 -9.63 -2.47 35.40
C SER A 68 -8.67 -1.28 35.22
N TYR A 69 -7.85 -1.04 36.25
CA TYR A 69 -6.88 0.07 36.25
C TYR A 69 -5.95 0.07 35.03
N ALA A 70 -5.60 -1.11 34.49
CA ALA A 70 -4.82 -1.25 33.28
C ALA A 70 -5.56 -0.70 32.03
N LYS A 71 -6.82 -1.12 31.81
CA LYS A 71 -7.66 -0.60 30.71
C LYS A 71 -7.88 0.91 30.85
N LYS A 72 -8.19 1.40 32.06
CA LYS A 72 -8.34 2.84 32.33
C LYS A 72 -7.13 3.66 31.86
N ASN A 73 -5.92 3.23 32.18
CA ASN A 73 -4.70 3.92 31.76
C ASN A 73 -4.48 3.87 30.24
N LEU A 74 -4.85 2.78 29.57
CA LEU A 74 -4.77 2.67 28.11
C LEU A 74 -5.76 3.63 27.43
N ILE A 75 -7.01 3.67 27.90
CA ILE A 75 -8.06 4.58 27.40
C ILE A 75 -7.67 6.04 27.61
N GLN A 76 -7.23 6.43 28.81
CA GLN A 76 -6.81 7.82 29.07
C GLN A 76 -5.62 8.25 28.22
N ASN A 77 -4.67 7.35 27.94
CA ASN A 77 -3.56 7.62 27.04
C ASN A 77 -3.98 7.67 25.56
N ALA A 78 -5.09 7.03 25.19
CA ALA A 78 -5.68 7.11 23.86
C ALA A 78 -6.39 8.45 23.65
N LEU A 79 -7.26 8.86 24.58
CA LEU A 79 -7.93 10.17 24.58
C LEU A 79 -6.91 11.33 24.52
N ARG A 80 -5.84 11.27 25.34
CA ARG A 80 -4.74 12.25 25.31
C ARG A 80 -3.99 12.34 23.97
N LYS A 81 -4.10 11.33 23.09
CA LYS A 81 -3.48 11.30 21.76
C LYS A 81 -4.44 11.74 20.65
N GLY A 82 -5.63 12.25 20.98
CA GLY A 82 -6.60 12.78 20.01
C GLY A 82 -7.51 11.71 19.38
N ILE A 83 -7.56 10.51 19.97
CA ILE A 83 -8.55 9.49 19.57
C ILE A 83 -9.91 9.95 20.09
N LYS A 84 -10.91 9.99 19.20
CA LYS A 84 -12.25 10.50 19.50
C LYS A 84 -12.97 9.60 20.50
N ASP A 85 -13.69 10.18 21.46
CA ASP A 85 -14.43 9.45 22.49
C ASP A 85 -15.34 8.34 21.94
N ARG A 86 -16.08 8.61 20.85
CA ARG A 86 -16.96 7.62 20.20
C ARG A 86 -16.22 6.36 19.72
N VAL A 87 -15.00 6.51 19.19
CA VAL A 87 -14.21 5.34 18.76
C VAL A 87 -13.81 4.49 19.96
N ILE A 88 -13.66 5.08 21.15
CA ILE A 88 -13.39 4.33 22.38
C ILE A 88 -14.68 3.74 22.95
N GLU A 89 -15.80 4.44 22.88
CA GLU A 89 -17.13 3.95 23.24
C GLU A 89 -17.50 2.68 22.45
N ASP A 90 -17.43 2.70 21.12
CA ASP A 90 -17.57 1.53 20.25
C ASP A 90 -16.67 0.37 20.72
N MET A 91 -15.41 0.66 21.04
CA MET A 91 -14.46 -0.35 21.51
C MET A 91 -14.76 -0.92 22.90
N LEU A 92 -15.52 -0.21 23.73
CA LEU A 92 -15.99 -0.66 25.04
C LEU A 92 -17.26 -1.50 24.89
N ASP A 93 -18.19 -1.06 24.05
CA ASP A 93 -19.42 -1.79 23.72
C ASP A 93 -19.11 -3.14 23.04
N ASP A 94 -18.20 -3.17 22.05
CA ASP A 94 -17.69 -4.38 21.42
C ASP A 94 -17.02 -5.35 22.42
N ALA A 95 -16.40 -4.79 23.47
CA ALA A 95 -15.81 -5.56 24.56
C ALA A 95 -16.82 -6.01 25.62
N ALA A 96 -18.11 -5.78 25.38
CA ALA A 96 -19.22 -5.98 26.31
C ALA A 96 -19.05 -5.25 27.67
N ILE A 97 -18.27 -4.17 27.68
CA ILE A 97 -18.04 -3.30 28.84
C ILE A 97 -19.14 -2.25 28.85
N VAL A 98 -20.30 -2.61 29.40
CA VAL A 98 -21.47 -1.72 29.45
C VAL A 98 -21.24 -0.50 30.36
N PRO A 99 -21.83 0.67 30.02
CA PRO A 99 -21.79 1.84 30.88
C PRO A 99 -22.57 1.61 32.18
N VAL A 100 -22.02 2.08 33.30
CA VAL A 100 -22.64 1.98 34.62
C VAL A 100 -23.78 2.99 34.69
N SER A 101 -25.01 2.51 34.54
CA SER A 101 -26.22 3.32 34.58
C SER A 101 -26.26 4.16 35.86
N SER A 102 -26.33 5.48 35.72
CA SER A 102 -26.35 6.44 36.84
C SER A 102 -27.63 6.39 37.69
N SER A 103 -28.54 5.45 37.41
CA SER A 103 -29.84 5.27 38.05
C SER A 103 -29.82 4.59 39.42
N ASN A 104 -28.70 4.02 39.89
CA ASN A 104 -28.69 3.22 41.13
C ASN A 104 -27.53 3.44 42.11
N ARG A 105 -26.80 4.57 42.06
CA ARG A 105 -25.97 5.00 43.21
C ARG A 105 -26.81 5.76 44.25
N VAL A 106 -27.70 5.02 44.94
CA VAL A 106 -28.20 5.43 46.26
C VAL A 106 -27.05 5.30 47.28
N SER A 107 -26.14 6.27 47.23
CA SER A 107 -25.00 6.35 48.14
C SER A 107 -25.47 6.72 49.54
N SER A 108 -25.78 5.70 50.33
CA SER A 108 -26.11 5.84 51.74
C SER A 108 -24.88 6.23 52.56
N LYS A 109 -24.71 7.55 52.82
CA LYS A 109 -24.01 8.16 53.98
C LYS A 109 -22.51 7.84 54.16
N ASN A 110 -21.63 8.70 54.67
CA ASN A 110 -21.65 10.14 55.03
C ASN A 110 -20.16 10.53 55.21
N PHE A 111 -19.78 11.79 54.96
CA PHE A 111 -19.13 12.72 55.89
C PHE A 111 -18.24 13.81 55.25
N HIS A 112 -18.67 15.05 55.47
CA HIS A 112 -17.96 16.32 55.66
C HIS A 112 -16.86 16.91 54.73
N MET A 113 -17.22 18.14 54.35
CA MET A 113 -16.48 19.41 54.47
C MET A 113 -15.65 19.94 53.29
N ASN A 114 -16.15 21.09 52.80
CA ASN A 114 -15.44 22.34 52.48
C ASN A 114 -14.13 22.26 51.67
N VAL A 115 -14.09 22.99 50.55
CA VAL A 115 -13.52 24.36 50.54
C VAL A 115 -13.89 25.08 49.22
N SER A 116 -13.87 26.41 49.32
CA SER A 116 -14.33 27.47 48.42
C SER A 116 -13.85 27.52 46.96
N VAL A 117 -14.74 28.05 46.10
CA VAL A 117 -14.52 29.15 45.12
C VAL A 117 -13.38 29.02 44.10
N GLN A 118 -13.76 28.97 42.82
CA GLN A 118 -13.42 30.04 41.85
C GLN A 118 -14.37 30.04 40.65
N GLN A 119 -14.94 31.21 40.34
CA GLN A 119 -15.65 31.44 39.08
C GLN A 119 -14.62 31.56 37.96
N ILE A 120 -14.75 30.74 36.90
CA ILE A 120 -14.10 31.01 35.62
C ILE A 120 -15.19 31.09 34.56
N THR A 121 -15.36 32.29 34.01
CA THR A 121 -16.31 32.62 32.96
C THR A 121 -15.94 31.88 31.67
N GLN A 122 -16.67 30.82 31.32
CA GLN A 122 -16.52 30.19 30.00
C GLN A 122 -17.33 30.95 28.96
N GLN A 123 -16.63 31.43 27.92
CA GLN A 123 -17.23 32.13 26.79
C GLN A 123 -18.13 31.18 25.98
N LYS A 124 -19.35 31.64 25.69
CA LYS A 124 -20.24 31.05 24.70
C LYS A 124 -19.60 31.21 23.32
N VAL A 125 -18.90 30.18 22.84
CA VAL A 125 -18.46 30.10 21.44
C VAL A 125 -19.64 29.62 20.60
N GLU A 126 -20.13 30.46 19.70
CA GLU A 126 -21.18 30.07 18.75
C GLU A 126 -20.60 29.13 17.68
N PRO A 127 -21.30 28.06 17.30
CA PRO A 127 -20.84 27.16 16.24
C PRO A 127 -20.87 27.89 14.91
N ILE A 128 -19.74 27.89 14.21
CA ILE A 128 -19.57 28.49 12.89
C ILE A 128 -20.60 27.87 11.93
N HIS A 129 -21.59 28.66 11.51
CA HIS A 129 -22.51 28.27 10.45
C HIS A 129 -21.77 28.29 9.11
N GLU A 130 -21.47 27.11 8.59
CA GLU A 130 -21.00 26.94 7.22
C GLU A 130 -22.09 27.44 6.25
N ARG A 131 -21.72 28.29 5.29
CA ARG A 131 -22.69 28.99 4.42
C ARG A 131 -23.42 27.98 3.53
N ARG A 132 -24.67 27.67 3.86
CA ARG A 132 -25.61 26.95 2.97
C ARG A 132 -25.66 27.64 1.60
N PRO A 133 -25.55 26.91 0.48
CA PRO A 133 -25.94 27.44 -0.82
C PRO A 133 -27.45 27.71 -0.80
N SER A 134 -27.83 28.96 -1.10
CA SER A 134 -29.22 29.41 -1.10
C SER A 134 -29.98 28.82 -2.29
N HIS A 135 -30.65 27.70 -2.08
CA HIS A 135 -31.68 27.18 -2.97
C HIS A 135 -33.05 27.34 -2.31
N GLU A 136 -34.04 27.82 -3.07
CA GLU A 136 -35.41 27.95 -2.59
C GLU A 136 -35.97 26.57 -2.20
N PRO A 137 -36.68 26.45 -1.06
CA PRO A 137 -37.27 25.18 -0.66
C PRO A 137 -38.42 24.82 -1.61
N LEU A 138 -38.22 23.81 -2.45
CA LEU A 138 -39.29 23.16 -3.20
C LEU A 138 -40.32 22.60 -2.20
N SER A 139 -41.53 23.18 -2.21
CA SER A 139 -42.60 22.88 -1.25
C SER A 139 -42.82 21.37 -1.04
N GLY A 140 -42.53 20.89 0.18
CA GLY A 140 -42.82 19.53 0.63
C GLY A 140 -41.83 18.44 0.21
N GLY A 141 -40.82 18.74 -0.63
CA GLY A 141 -39.82 17.76 -1.04
C GLY A 141 -38.77 17.46 0.05
N HIS A 142 -38.31 16.21 0.10
CA HIS A 142 -37.04 15.85 0.72
C HIS A 142 -35.98 15.62 -0.36
N ARG A 143 -34.70 15.78 -0.02
CA ARG A 143 -33.60 15.76 -1.00
C ARG A 143 -32.46 14.88 -0.52
N ILE A 144 -31.99 13.96 -1.37
CA ILE A 144 -30.87 13.06 -1.06
C ILE A 144 -29.66 13.50 -1.89
N TYR A 145 -28.51 13.74 -1.26
CA TYR A 145 -27.31 14.22 -1.94
C TYR A 145 -26.01 13.83 -1.23
N THR A 146 -24.90 13.80 -1.95
CA THR A 146 -23.55 13.65 -1.40
C THR A 146 -22.89 15.02 -1.22
N ASN A 147 -22.24 15.23 -0.08
CA ASN A 147 -21.44 16.43 0.17
C ASN A 147 -19.95 16.20 -0.23
N SER A 148 -19.13 17.25 -0.17
CA SER A 148 -17.68 17.16 -0.40
C SER A 148 -16.89 16.56 0.77
N GLN A 149 -17.49 16.48 1.96
CA GLN A 149 -16.88 15.90 3.17
C GLN A 149 -16.94 14.36 3.18
N GLY A 150 -17.79 13.78 2.32
CA GLY A 150 -17.92 12.35 2.13
C GLY A 150 -19.04 11.68 2.91
N ASP A 151 -20.14 12.40 3.12
CA ASP A 151 -21.40 11.88 3.65
C ASP A 151 -22.53 11.87 2.61
N VAL A 152 -23.38 10.85 2.67
CA VAL A 152 -24.70 10.85 2.02
C VAL A 152 -25.66 11.53 2.98
N ASN A 153 -26.40 12.53 2.50
CA ASN A 153 -27.22 13.41 3.30
C ASN A 153 -28.67 13.41 2.81
N LEU A 154 -29.61 13.45 3.75
CA LEU A 154 -31.03 13.68 3.54
C LEU A 154 -31.39 15.06 4.12
N ASP A 155 -31.81 16.00 3.27
CA ASP A 155 -32.44 17.25 3.73
C ASP A 155 -33.96 17.07 3.79
N VAL A 156 -34.52 17.29 4.98
CA VAL A 156 -35.95 17.12 5.28
C VAL A 156 -36.40 18.22 6.24
N LYS A 157 -37.40 19.02 5.82
CA LYS A 157 -37.86 20.22 6.53
C LYS A 157 -36.72 21.18 6.93
N GLY A 158 -35.65 21.27 6.13
CA GLY A 158 -34.49 22.12 6.40
C GLY A 158 -33.52 21.59 7.45
N GLN A 159 -33.72 20.36 7.95
CA GLN A 159 -32.73 19.62 8.74
C GLN A 159 -32.00 18.60 7.86
N THR A 160 -30.68 18.54 8.01
CA THR A 160 -29.83 17.62 7.26
C THR A 160 -29.45 16.44 8.16
N LEU A 161 -29.70 15.20 7.69
CA LEU A 161 -29.40 13.95 8.37
C LEU A 161 -28.39 13.13 7.56
N ARG A 162 -27.37 12.55 8.22
CA ARG A 162 -26.45 11.58 7.62
C ARG A 162 -27.15 10.24 7.35
N VAL A 163 -26.94 9.66 6.18
CA VAL A 163 -27.53 8.39 5.74
C VAL A 163 -26.45 7.28 5.78
N PRO A 164 -26.58 6.26 6.65
CA PRO A 164 -27.80 5.88 7.35
C PRO A 164 -27.92 6.43 8.77
N ASP A 165 -26.81 6.81 9.41
CA ASP A 165 -26.64 6.92 10.87
C ASP A 165 -27.68 7.79 11.60
N ASP A 166 -28.01 8.97 11.06
CA ASP A 166 -28.94 9.91 11.70
C ASP A 166 -30.42 9.59 11.42
N LEU A 167 -30.73 8.61 10.56
CA LEU A 167 -32.12 8.32 10.17
C LEU A 167 -33.02 7.87 11.33
N THR A 168 -32.43 7.39 12.43
CA THR A 168 -33.14 7.11 13.70
C THR A 168 -33.87 8.34 14.26
N ARG A 169 -33.44 9.56 13.88
CA ARG A 169 -34.03 10.84 14.28
C ARG A 169 -35.18 11.30 13.37
N LEU A 170 -35.39 10.65 12.23
CA LEU A 170 -36.40 11.03 11.24
C LEU A 170 -37.84 11.14 11.82
N PRO A 171 -38.30 10.25 12.73
CA PRO A 171 -39.62 10.38 13.37
C PRO A 171 -39.79 11.59 14.30
N GLN A 172 -38.69 12.25 14.70
CA GLN A 172 -38.72 13.47 15.52
C GLN A 172 -38.82 14.74 14.66
N ILE A 173 -38.67 14.61 13.34
CA ILE A 173 -38.62 15.72 12.38
C ILE A 173 -39.87 15.67 11.49
N VAL A 174 -40.38 14.47 11.18
CA VAL A 174 -41.53 14.24 10.31
C VAL A 174 -42.73 13.75 11.13
N ASP A 175 -43.56 14.69 11.57
CA ASP A 175 -44.74 14.43 12.41
C ASP A 175 -45.84 13.63 11.68
N ASP A 176 -46.00 13.85 10.36
CA ASP A 176 -46.95 13.09 9.56
C ASP A 176 -46.41 11.68 9.28
N THR A 177 -47.16 10.69 9.76
CA THR A 177 -46.84 9.27 9.60
C THR A 177 -46.78 8.84 8.14
N ASN A 178 -47.62 9.41 7.26
CA ASN A 178 -47.64 9.05 5.84
C ASN A 178 -46.38 9.55 5.13
N THR A 179 -46.01 10.82 5.35
CA THR A 179 -44.75 11.40 4.84
C THR A 179 -43.53 10.63 5.36
N LEU A 180 -43.55 10.20 6.62
CA LEU A 180 -42.49 9.38 7.20
C LEU A 180 -42.37 8.01 6.51
N ASP A 181 -43.48 7.31 6.28
CA ASP A 181 -43.51 6.04 5.55
C ASP A 181 -43.06 6.20 4.09
N ASP A 182 -43.46 7.30 3.43
CA ASP A 182 -43.03 7.61 2.06
C ASP A 182 -41.51 7.84 1.95
N ILE A 183 -40.91 8.56 2.92
CA ILE A 183 -39.45 8.75 2.98
C ILE A 183 -38.74 7.42 3.23
N ILE A 184 -39.23 6.62 4.20
CA ILE A 184 -38.63 5.32 4.53
C ILE A 184 -38.70 4.38 3.33
N ARG A 185 -39.84 4.33 2.62
CA ARG A 185 -40.00 3.54 1.38
C ARG A 185 -39.04 4.02 0.29
N GLN A 186 -38.89 5.32 0.07
CA GLN A 186 -37.96 5.83 -0.95
C GLN A 186 -36.48 5.54 -0.62
N LEU A 187 -36.11 5.56 0.66
CA LEU A 187 -34.79 5.14 1.12
C LEU A 187 -34.58 3.62 0.98
N GLN A 188 -35.60 2.80 1.26
CA GLN A 188 -35.56 1.35 1.02
C GLN A 188 -35.41 1.02 -0.47
N GLU A 189 -36.17 1.67 -1.34
CA GLU A 189 -36.06 1.50 -2.80
C GLU A 189 -34.66 1.82 -3.31
N LEU A 190 -34.00 2.83 -2.71
CA LEU A 190 -32.60 3.19 -3.00
C LEU A 190 -31.56 2.14 -2.56
N GLY A 191 -31.93 1.14 -1.77
CA GLY A 191 -30.99 0.20 -1.14
C GLY A 191 -30.40 0.68 0.20
N VAL A 192 -30.94 1.73 0.82
CA VAL A 192 -30.58 2.08 2.21
C VAL A 192 -31.13 0.99 3.13
N PRO A 193 -30.33 0.41 4.04
CA PRO A 193 -30.79 -0.64 4.94
C PRO A 193 -31.59 -0.02 6.10
N ILE A 194 -32.80 0.46 5.84
CA ILE A 194 -33.69 1.08 6.82
C ILE A 194 -34.98 0.27 6.94
N LYS A 195 -35.51 0.12 8.16
CA LYS A 195 -36.83 -0.46 8.43
C LYS A 195 -37.57 0.37 9.47
N ARG A 196 -38.89 0.42 9.37
CA ARG A 196 -39.77 0.98 10.40
C ARG A 196 -40.25 -0.13 11.32
N ASP A 197 -40.17 0.08 12.62
CA ASP A 197 -40.73 -0.78 13.66
C ASP A 197 -41.60 0.08 14.60
N GLY A 198 -42.91 0.07 14.33
CA GLY A 198 -43.88 0.95 14.99
C GLY A 198 -43.55 2.44 14.78
N SER A 199 -43.21 3.13 15.87
CA SER A 199 -42.79 4.55 15.86
C SER A 199 -41.28 4.74 15.72
N ARG A 200 -40.50 3.65 15.68
CA ARG A 200 -39.03 3.70 15.60
C ARG A 200 -38.55 3.43 14.18
N VAL A 201 -37.48 4.10 13.81
CA VAL A 201 -36.69 3.80 12.62
C VAL A 201 -35.47 3.01 13.07
N MET A 202 -35.26 1.84 12.47
CA MET A 202 -34.09 1.00 12.69
C MET A 202 -33.23 0.93 11.44
N ILE A 203 -31.92 1.03 11.63
CA ILE A 203 -30.92 0.81 10.59
C ILE A 203 -30.51 -0.67 10.66
N GLY A 204 -30.68 -1.38 9.55
CA GLY A 204 -30.19 -2.75 9.38
C GLY A 204 -28.77 -2.76 8.81
N ILE A 205 -28.21 -3.97 8.70
CA ILE A 205 -26.92 -4.19 8.03
C ILE A 205 -27.11 -3.95 6.51
N PRO A 206 -26.22 -3.21 5.82
CA PRO A 206 -26.28 -3.05 4.37
C PRO A 206 -26.10 -4.39 3.65
N SER A 207 -27.21 -4.95 3.16
CA SER A 207 -27.21 -6.12 2.30
C SER A 207 -26.75 -5.72 0.90
N SER A 208 -25.48 -5.99 0.57
CA SER A 208 -25.01 -5.89 -0.81
C SER A 208 -25.81 -6.84 -1.70
N PRO A 209 -26.36 -6.40 -2.84
CA PRO A 209 -27.12 -7.28 -3.73
C PRO A 209 -26.28 -8.48 -4.17
N GLN A 210 -26.86 -9.68 -4.10
CA GLN A 210 -26.11 -10.92 -4.39
C GLN A 210 -25.66 -10.95 -5.85
N GLY A 211 -24.34 -11.01 -6.07
CA GLY A 211 -23.75 -11.02 -7.40
C GLY A 211 -23.42 -9.64 -7.98
N LEU A 212 -23.73 -8.53 -7.30
CA LEU A 212 -23.38 -7.19 -7.78
C LEU A 212 -21.86 -6.99 -7.85
N THR A 213 -21.32 -6.83 -9.06
CA THR A 213 -19.92 -6.41 -9.26
C THR A 213 -19.88 -4.92 -9.59
N LEU A 214 -19.74 -4.07 -8.56
CA LEU A 214 -19.65 -2.62 -8.69
C LEU A 214 -18.18 -2.14 -8.61
N ARG A 215 -17.74 -1.36 -9.59
CA ARG A 215 -16.43 -0.68 -9.61
C ARG A 215 -16.62 0.77 -10.05
N VAL A 216 -15.94 1.71 -9.40
CA VAL A 216 -15.99 3.13 -9.75
C VAL A 216 -14.57 3.65 -9.91
N ALA A 217 -14.28 4.32 -11.02
CA ALA A 217 -13.01 4.99 -11.29
C ALA A 217 -13.24 6.50 -11.47
N ILE A 218 -12.50 7.33 -10.74
CA ILE A 218 -12.74 8.77 -10.64
C ILE A 218 -11.52 9.52 -11.14
N LYS A 219 -11.69 10.35 -12.17
CA LYS A 219 -10.65 11.22 -12.75
C LYS A 219 -10.71 12.60 -12.09
N LYS A 220 -9.74 12.91 -11.23
CA LYS A 220 -9.55 14.26 -10.67
C LYS A 220 -8.58 15.11 -11.51
N ILE A 221 -8.82 16.42 -11.53
CA ILE A 221 -8.00 17.44 -12.17
C ILE A 221 -7.87 18.58 -11.15
N ASP A 222 -6.65 18.84 -10.66
CA ASP A 222 -6.40 19.86 -9.63
C ASP A 222 -7.37 19.70 -8.43
N ASP A 223 -7.49 18.45 -7.96
CA ASP A 223 -8.42 17.93 -6.93
C ASP A 223 -9.93 18.04 -7.23
N LYS A 224 -10.34 18.76 -8.29
CA LYS A 224 -11.72 18.77 -8.78
C LYS A 224 -12.08 17.50 -9.53
N VAL A 225 -13.28 16.96 -9.33
CA VAL A 225 -13.77 15.77 -10.05
C VAL A 225 -14.21 16.17 -11.46
N SER A 226 -13.59 15.56 -12.47
CA SER A 226 -13.83 15.87 -13.89
C SER A 226 -14.68 14.82 -14.61
N SER A 227 -14.47 13.55 -14.29
CA SER A 227 -15.28 12.45 -14.81
C SER A 227 -15.26 11.26 -13.87
N VAL A 228 -16.33 10.47 -13.93
CA VAL A 228 -16.55 9.29 -13.10
C VAL A 228 -17.03 8.14 -13.98
N THR A 229 -16.30 7.04 -13.98
CA THR A 229 -16.65 5.81 -14.71
C THR A 229 -17.17 4.78 -13.72
N ILE A 230 -18.44 4.40 -13.85
CA ILE A 230 -19.08 3.33 -13.09
C ILE A 230 -19.09 2.08 -13.98
N THR A 231 -18.74 0.94 -13.40
CA THR A 231 -18.94 -0.39 -14.01
C THR A 231 -19.77 -1.23 -13.05
N ALA A 232 -20.94 -1.69 -13.48
CA ALA A 232 -21.87 -2.47 -12.67
C ALA A 232 -22.35 -3.66 -13.51
N ASN A 233 -22.10 -4.89 -13.04
CA ASN A 233 -22.49 -6.12 -13.75
C ASN A 233 -22.05 -6.12 -15.23
N ASP A 234 -20.77 -5.83 -15.47
CA ASP A 234 -20.10 -5.60 -16.78
C ASP A 234 -20.57 -4.40 -17.61
N ASP A 235 -21.73 -3.80 -17.33
CA ASP A 235 -22.19 -2.55 -17.95
C ASP A 235 -21.35 -1.35 -17.50
N LYS A 236 -20.95 -0.50 -18.45
CA LYS A 236 -20.10 0.70 -18.22
C LYS A 236 -20.84 2.01 -18.52
N TYR A 237 -20.74 2.95 -17.58
CA TYR A 237 -21.34 4.28 -17.61
C TYR A 237 -20.28 5.34 -17.27
N THR A 238 -20.12 6.37 -18.11
CA THR A 238 -19.17 7.47 -17.91
C THR A 238 -19.91 8.78 -17.72
N LEU A 239 -19.66 9.46 -16.59
CA LEU A 239 -20.22 10.76 -16.26
C LEU A 239 -19.12 11.84 -16.39
N PRO A 240 -19.39 13.02 -16.96
CA PRO A 240 -20.64 13.36 -17.64
C PRO A 240 -20.80 12.63 -18.99
N GLY A 241 -22.03 12.35 -19.41
CA GLY A 241 -22.36 11.81 -20.74
C GLY A 241 -23.34 10.62 -20.77
N ASP A 242 -23.20 9.66 -19.84
CA ASP A 242 -24.04 8.45 -19.76
C ASP A 242 -25.18 8.56 -18.73
N GLU A 243 -25.53 9.74 -18.22
CA GLU A 243 -26.55 9.94 -17.16
C GLU A 243 -27.86 9.23 -17.51
N ALA A 244 -28.34 9.39 -18.75
CA ALA A 244 -29.58 8.78 -19.21
C ALA A 244 -29.51 7.25 -19.36
N ARG A 245 -28.31 6.66 -19.50
CA ARG A 245 -28.10 5.20 -19.49
C ARG A 245 -28.01 4.69 -18.05
N LEU A 246 -27.26 5.38 -17.19
CA LEU A 246 -27.14 5.06 -15.77
C LEU A 246 -28.50 5.13 -15.07
N ASN A 247 -29.28 6.19 -15.29
CA ASN A 247 -30.61 6.33 -14.69
C ASN A 247 -31.59 5.24 -15.19
N ARG A 248 -31.45 4.75 -16.44
CA ARG A 248 -32.18 3.57 -16.93
C ARG A 248 -31.72 2.24 -16.34
N TYR A 249 -30.50 2.18 -15.80
CA TYR A 249 -30.02 1.03 -15.03
C TYR A 249 -30.54 1.11 -13.58
N LEU A 250 -30.44 2.26 -12.93
CA LEU A 250 -30.96 2.48 -11.58
C LEU A 250 -32.49 2.37 -11.49
N ALA A 251 -33.23 2.69 -12.55
CA ALA A 251 -34.66 2.42 -12.62
C ALA A 251 -35.01 0.91 -12.66
N ARG A 252 -34.05 0.03 -13.02
CA ARG A 252 -34.19 -1.43 -13.04
C ARG A 252 -33.63 -2.09 -11.79
N GLU A 253 -32.48 -1.60 -11.29
CA GLU A 253 -31.78 -2.08 -10.10
C GLU A 253 -31.60 -0.92 -9.09
N PRO A 254 -32.70 -0.45 -8.44
CA PRO A 254 -32.66 0.76 -7.62
C PRO A 254 -31.88 0.56 -6.31
N GLU A 255 -31.77 -0.68 -5.83
CA GLU A 255 -30.94 -1.08 -4.70
C GLU A 255 -29.44 -0.79 -4.87
N VAL A 256 -28.96 -0.62 -6.12
CA VAL A 256 -27.57 -0.28 -6.42
C VAL A 256 -27.28 1.22 -6.23
N ALA A 257 -28.33 2.06 -6.22
CA ALA A 257 -28.19 3.52 -6.17
C ALA A 257 -27.51 3.99 -4.87
N TYR A 258 -27.89 3.44 -3.71
CA TYR A 258 -27.23 3.79 -2.44
C TYR A 258 -25.77 3.37 -2.39
N HIS A 259 -25.41 2.21 -2.96
CA HIS A 259 -24.00 1.79 -3.06
C HIS A 259 -23.17 2.74 -3.93
N ILE A 260 -23.72 3.22 -5.06
CA ILE A 260 -23.08 4.23 -5.91
C ILE A 260 -22.95 5.57 -5.16
N LEU A 261 -24.02 6.04 -4.50
CA LEU A 261 -24.00 7.25 -3.68
C LEU A 261 -22.95 7.17 -2.57
N ARG A 262 -22.84 6.03 -1.86
CA ARG A 262 -21.82 5.80 -0.82
C ARG A 262 -20.40 5.93 -1.39
N ILE A 263 -20.10 5.31 -2.54
CA ILE A 263 -18.77 5.39 -3.17
C ILE A 263 -18.47 6.83 -3.66
N PHE A 264 -19.45 7.49 -4.28
CA PHE A 264 -19.32 8.89 -4.72
C PHE A 264 -19.02 9.81 -3.54
N SER A 265 -19.73 9.59 -2.44
CA SER A 265 -19.54 10.25 -1.16
C SER A 265 -18.10 10.08 -0.67
N THR A 266 -17.63 8.84 -0.46
CA THR A 266 -16.25 8.54 0.01
C THR A 266 -15.13 9.22 -0.80
N HIS A 267 -15.38 9.58 -2.07
CA HIS A 267 -14.40 10.25 -2.93
C HIS A 267 -14.64 11.77 -3.14
N GLY A 268 -15.62 12.36 -2.44
CA GLY A 268 -15.95 13.78 -2.50
C GLY A 268 -16.62 14.20 -3.81
N VAL A 269 -17.37 13.30 -4.47
CA VAL A 269 -18.10 13.59 -5.70
C VAL A 269 -19.49 14.16 -5.34
N PRO A 270 -19.83 15.41 -5.69
CA PRO A 270 -21.13 16.02 -5.38
C PRO A 270 -22.21 15.54 -6.36
N VAL A 271 -23.17 14.78 -5.85
CA VAL A 271 -24.25 14.14 -6.61
C VAL A 271 -25.56 14.28 -5.86
N GLU A 272 -26.62 14.54 -6.60
CA GLU A 272 -27.98 14.66 -6.09
C GLU A 272 -28.83 13.52 -6.66
N TYR A 273 -29.59 12.84 -5.81
CA TYR A 273 -30.60 11.88 -6.21
C TYR A 273 -31.99 12.51 -6.11
N ASP A 274 -32.63 12.64 -7.26
CA ASP A 274 -33.99 13.11 -7.41
C ASP A 274 -34.94 11.91 -7.29
N SER A 275 -35.56 11.75 -6.12
CA SER A 275 -36.36 10.56 -5.80
C SER A 275 -37.67 10.45 -6.58
N ALA A 276 -38.23 11.58 -7.02
CA ALA A 276 -39.44 11.63 -7.83
C ALA A 276 -39.18 11.11 -9.26
N THR A 277 -38.04 11.46 -9.85
CA THR A 277 -37.65 11.00 -11.21
C THR A 277 -36.78 9.74 -11.21
N LYS A 278 -36.29 9.31 -10.03
CA LYS A 278 -35.29 8.25 -9.86
C LYS A 278 -34.00 8.51 -10.67
N THR A 279 -33.56 9.77 -10.70
CA THR A 279 -32.36 10.18 -11.45
C THR A 279 -31.23 10.67 -10.54
N LEU A 280 -30.01 10.24 -10.84
CA LEU A 280 -28.79 10.90 -10.35
C LEU A 280 -28.46 12.09 -11.24
N LYS A 281 -28.19 13.24 -10.60
CA LYS A 281 -27.74 14.49 -11.20
C LYS A 281 -26.38 14.83 -10.61
N THR A 282 -25.32 14.76 -11.42
CA THR A 282 -23.94 15.04 -10.98
C THR A 282 -23.51 16.43 -11.39
N LYS A 283 -22.99 17.23 -10.45
CA LYS A 283 -22.37 18.54 -10.78
C LYS A 283 -20.86 18.36 -10.88
N LEU A 284 -20.42 17.76 -11.98
CA LEU A 284 -19.00 17.59 -12.30
C LEU A 284 -18.48 18.83 -13.03
N HIS A 285 -17.24 19.21 -12.76
CA HIS A 285 -16.59 20.29 -13.51
C HIS A 285 -16.14 19.76 -14.87
N SER A 286 -16.53 20.45 -15.95
CA SER A 286 -16.03 20.08 -17.29
C SER A 286 -14.52 20.28 -17.35
N GLU A 287 -13.82 19.45 -18.12
CA GLU A 287 -12.37 19.58 -18.28
C GLU A 287 -12.01 20.96 -18.87
N GLU A 288 -12.89 21.52 -19.69
CA GLU A 288 -12.82 22.89 -20.23
C GLU A 288 -12.94 23.99 -19.15
N GLU A 289 -13.87 23.88 -18.20
CA GLU A 289 -14.06 24.88 -17.13
C GLU A 289 -12.85 24.94 -16.17
N ILE A 290 -12.27 23.78 -15.86
CA ILE A 290 -11.07 23.68 -15.00
C ILE A 290 -9.85 24.28 -15.71
N LEU A 291 -9.71 24.03 -17.02
CA LEU A 291 -8.63 24.58 -17.83
C LEU A 291 -8.80 26.10 -18.07
N GLY A 292 -10.01 26.55 -18.38
CA GLY A 292 -10.34 27.97 -18.60
C GLY A 292 -10.17 28.84 -17.33
N SER A 293 -10.44 28.26 -16.16
CA SER A 293 -10.22 28.94 -14.87
C SER A 293 -8.74 29.30 -14.61
N ARG A 294 -7.78 28.57 -15.21
CA ARG A 294 -6.35 28.88 -15.10
C ARG A 294 -5.88 30.00 -16.02
N THR A 295 -6.60 30.29 -17.10
CA THR A 295 -6.30 31.40 -18.02
C THR A 295 -6.84 32.76 -17.56
N ALA A 296 -7.72 32.80 -16.55
CA ALA A 296 -8.38 34.03 -16.09
C ALA A 296 -7.59 34.87 -15.05
N LEU A 297 -6.48 34.35 -14.51
CA LEU A 297 -5.62 35.02 -13.54
C LEU A 297 -4.23 35.30 -14.13
N GLY A 298 -4.17 36.20 -15.12
CA GLY A 298 -2.89 36.50 -15.78
C GLY A 298 -2.88 37.50 -16.94
N THR A 299 -3.96 38.24 -17.23
CA THR A 299 -3.98 39.23 -18.33
C THR A 299 -3.66 40.65 -17.87
N HIS A 300 -2.39 40.90 -17.52
CA HIS A 300 -1.79 42.14 -17.99
C HIS A 300 -1.45 41.94 -19.47
N SER A 301 -2.12 42.68 -20.35
CA SER A 301 -2.02 42.46 -21.79
C SER A 301 -0.66 42.90 -22.34
N ILE A 302 0.20 41.94 -22.65
CA ILE A 302 1.26 42.12 -23.64
C ILE A 302 0.96 41.12 -24.76
N SER A 303 0.47 41.64 -25.88
CA SER A 303 0.19 40.84 -27.07
C SER A 303 1.51 40.33 -27.66
N PRO A 304 1.78 39.01 -27.70
CA PRO A 304 2.95 38.51 -28.38
C PRO A 304 2.69 38.55 -29.89
N SER A 305 3.49 39.34 -30.60
CA SER A 305 3.54 39.29 -32.07
C SER A 305 3.76 37.86 -32.55
N ALA A 306 3.17 37.51 -33.70
CA ALA A 306 3.16 36.18 -34.27
C ALA A 306 4.59 35.62 -34.38
N THR A 307 4.96 34.77 -33.43
CA THR A 307 6.24 34.07 -33.40
C THR A 307 6.07 32.78 -34.20
N SER A 308 7.04 32.49 -35.08
CA SER A 308 7.01 31.37 -36.02
C SER A 308 6.75 30.04 -35.30
N PRO A 309 6.02 29.08 -35.92
CA PRO A 309 5.75 27.79 -35.31
C PRO A 309 7.05 27.09 -34.88
N LYS A 310 7.11 26.67 -33.61
CA LYS A 310 8.33 26.13 -33.02
C LYS A 310 8.46 24.66 -33.41
N VAL A 311 9.52 24.33 -34.17
CA VAL A 311 9.74 22.97 -34.68
C VAL A 311 10.47 22.14 -33.62
N LEU A 312 9.75 21.22 -32.97
CA LEU A 312 10.30 20.24 -32.05
C LEU A 312 10.83 19.04 -32.85
N ARG A 313 12.13 18.73 -32.75
CA ARG A 313 12.76 17.60 -33.45
C ARG A 313 13.06 16.48 -32.46
N VAL A 314 12.43 15.31 -32.62
CA VAL A 314 12.62 14.15 -31.73
C VAL A 314 12.95 12.92 -32.56
N GLY A 315 14.17 12.42 -32.44
CA GLY A 315 14.69 11.38 -33.34
C GLY A 315 14.67 11.85 -34.80
N SER A 316 14.04 11.07 -35.68
CA SER A 316 13.78 11.46 -37.08
C SER A 316 12.48 12.24 -37.27
N GLY A 317 11.65 12.39 -36.23
CA GLY A 317 10.41 13.13 -36.27
C GLY A 317 10.63 14.65 -36.14
N SER A 318 9.87 15.43 -36.90
CA SER A 318 9.74 16.88 -36.72
C SER A 318 8.26 17.22 -36.52
N TYR A 319 7.99 17.99 -35.47
CA TYR A 319 6.66 18.36 -35.00
C TYR A 319 6.55 19.89 -34.98
N TYR A 320 5.67 20.46 -35.79
CA TYR A 320 5.42 21.89 -35.88
C TYR A 320 4.41 22.29 -34.81
N LEU A 321 4.88 22.91 -33.73
CA LEU A 321 4.01 23.27 -32.60
C LEU A 321 3.39 24.67 -32.83
N PRO A 322 2.09 24.86 -32.56
CA PRO A 322 1.19 23.95 -31.81
C PRO A 322 0.48 22.85 -32.62
N ASP A 323 0.52 22.87 -33.95
CA ASP A 323 -0.37 22.05 -34.79
C ASP A 323 -0.15 20.53 -34.65
N ASP A 324 1.09 20.08 -34.44
CA ASP A 324 1.47 18.66 -34.38
C ASP A 324 1.30 17.99 -32.99
N TRP A 325 0.67 18.64 -31.99
CA TRP A 325 0.55 18.07 -30.63
C TRP A 325 -0.15 16.70 -30.59
N GLU A 326 -1.24 16.52 -31.33
CA GLU A 326 -1.96 15.24 -31.42
C GLU A 326 -1.15 14.15 -32.13
N ARG A 327 -0.31 14.54 -33.10
CA ARG A 327 0.62 13.62 -33.77
C ARG A 327 1.71 13.16 -32.80
N LEU A 328 2.33 14.09 -32.07
CA LEU A 328 3.33 13.78 -31.05
C LEU A 328 2.76 12.87 -29.96
N LYS A 329 1.55 13.16 -29.45
CA LYS A 329 0.83 12.31 -28.50
C LYS A 329 0.59 10.90 -29.03
N ARG A 330 0.15 10.77 -30.28
CA ARG A 330 -0.05 9.47 -30.95
C ARG A 330 1.28 8.71 -31.03
N ASP A 331 2.35 9.37 -31.47
CA ASP A 331 3.67 8.77 -31.65
C ASP A 331 4.29 8.33 -30.30
N ILE A 332 4.03 9.05 -29.21
CA ILE A 332 4.36 8.64 -27.83
C ILE A 332 3.54 7.42 -27.39
N GLN A 333 2.25 7.38 -27.71
CA GLN A 333 1.36 6.27 -27.36
C GLN A 333 1.69 4.97 -28.14
N THR A 334 2.03 5.08 -29.42
CA THR A 334 2.45 3.96 -30.27
C THR A 334 3.89 3.53 -30.02
N GLY A 335 4.71 4.34 -29.35
CA GLY A 335 6.15 4.05 -29.14
C GLY A 335 7.03 4.41 -30.34
N VAL A 336 6.52 5.17 -31.31
CA VAL A 336 7.31 5.73 -32.43
C VAL A 336 8.31 6.77 -31.92
N VAL A 337 7.99 7.46 -30.82
CA VAL A 337 8.88 8.42 -30.16
C VAL A 337 8.97 8.13 -28.66
N SER A 338 10.20 8.09 -28.14
CA SER A 338 10.44 7.81 -26.73
C SER A 338 9.92 8.94 -25.82
N PRO A 339 9.08 8.64 -24.81
CA PRO A 339 8.54 9.65 -23.87
C PRO A 339 9.61 10.48 -23.17
N ARG A 340 10.78 9.88 -22.90
CA ARG A 340 11.89 10.52 -22.20
C ARG A 340 12.53 11.63 -23.05
N SER A 341 12.87 11.33 -24.31
CA SER A 341 13.45 12.32 -25.23
C SER A 341 12.51 13.50 -25.47
N VAL A 342 11.19 13.26 -25.53
CA VAL A 342 10.20 14.34 -25.60
C VAL A 342 10.26 15.21 -24.34
N THR A 343 10.32 14.60 -23.15
CA THR A 343 10.40 15.35 -21.88
C THR A 343 11.64 16.22 -21.81
N GLU A 344 12.81 15.65 -22.12
CA GLU A 344 14.11 16.35 -22.08
C GLU A 344 14.12 17.57 -23.04
N ILE A 345 13.58 17.42 -24.26
CA ILE A 345 13.51 18.52 -25.24
C ILE A 345 12.50 19.59 -24.82
N LEU A 346 11.32 19.21 -24.30
CA LEU A 346 10.32 20.15 -23.83
C LEU A 346 10.86 21.00 -22.65
N GLU A 347 11.60 20.37 -21.73
CA GLU A 347 12.27 21.05 -20.61
C GLU A 347 13.39 21.98 -21.10
N SER A 348 14.28 21.52 -21.99
CA SER A 348 15.37 22.35 -22.50
C SER A 348 14.88 23.56 -23.30
N GLU A 349 13.82 23.37 -24.10
CA GLU A 349 13.21 24.40 -24.94
C GLU A 349 12.16 25.26 -24.20
N LYS A 350 11.92 24.97 -22.92
CA LYS A 350 10.90 25.61 -22.05
C LYS A 350 9.51 25.63 -22.69
N ILE A 351 9.15 24.56 -23.38
CA ILE A 351 7.85 24.39 -24.03
C ILE A 351 6.91 23.73 -23.02
N ASN A 352 5.77 24.35 -22.74
CA ASN A 352 4.71 23.76 -21.93
C ASN A 352 3.82 22.87 -22.81
N PRO A 353 3.91 21.53 -22.75
CA PRO A 353 3.04 20.65 -23.52
C PRO A 353 1.58 20.64 -23.03
N PRO A 354 0.61 20.38 -23.93
CA PRO A 354 -0.74 20.00 -23.58
C PRO A 354 -0.80 18.83 -22.59
N ARG A 355 -1.80 18.87 -21.72
CA ARG A 355 -1.90 17.96 -20.56
C ARG A 355 -2.11 16.50 -20.94
N ASP A 356 -2.71 16.24 -22.08
CA ASP A 356 -2.88 14.91 -22.68
C ASP A 356 -1.56 14.36 -23.25
N VAL A 357 -0.69 15.20 -23.81
CA VAL A 357 0.70 14.86 -24.15
C VAL A 357 1.48 14.51 -22.87
N VAL A 358 1.39 15.35 -21.82
CA VAL A 358 1.97 15.02 -20.49
C VAL A 358 1.42 13.72 -19.94
N SER A 359 0.13 13.45 -20.14
CA SER A 359 -0.52 12.22 -19.68
C SER A 359 -0.06 11.01 -20.49
N ALA A 360 0.16 11.14 -21.80
CA ALA A 360 0.77 10.09 -22.62
C ALA A 360 2.21 9.79 -22.18
N ILE A 361 3.02 10.83 -21.95
CA ILE A 361 4.39 10.73 -21.42
C ILE A 361 4.38 10.02 -20.07
N ARG A 362 3.56 10.50 -19.11
CA ARG A 362 3.45 9.92 -17.76
C ARG A 362 2.90 8.51 -17.79
N MET A 363 1.84 8.24 -18.54
CA MET A 363 1.24 6.91 -18.64
C MET A 363 2.26 5.92 -19.18
N LYS A 364 3.01 6.26 -20.24
CA LYS A 364 4.11 5.42 -20.70
C LYS A 364 5.17 5.27 -19.61
N THR A 365 5.77 6.36 -19.11
CA THR A 365 6.83 6.27 -18.08
C THR A 365 6.44 5.55 -16.78
N THR A 366 5.16 5.55 -16.37
CA THR A 366 4.69 4.78 -15.20
C THR A 366 4.20 3.36 -15.53
N THR A 367 3.83 3.07 -16.79
CA THR A 367 3.58 1.70 -17.27
C THR A 367 4.85 0.97 -17.71
N HIS A 368 6.02 1.61 -17.67
CA HIS A 368 7.31 0.91 -17.57
C HIS A 368 7.31 0.15 -16.25
N SER A 369 6.81 -1.07 -16.33
CA SER A 369 6.69 -1.99 -15.23
C SER A 369 8.07 -2.18 -14.60
N ARG A 370 8.13 -2.23 -13.27
CA ARG A 370 9.39 -2.42 -12.54
C ARG A 370 10.09 -3.67 -13.08
N LEU A 371 11.17 -3.49 -13.85
CA LEU A 371 12.05 -4.56 -14.28
C LEU A 371 12.51 -5.31 -13.03
N LEU A 372 11.95 -6.49 -12.81
CA LEU A 372 12.23 -7.28 -11.61
C LEU A 372 12.97 -8.54 -12.03
N VAL A 373 14.29 -8.48 -11.85
CA VAL A 373 15.18 -9.61 -12.11
C VAL A 373 15.29 -10.44 -10.84
N ARG A 374 15.11 -11.75 -10.96
CA ARG A 374 15.20 -12.76 -9.90
C ARG A 374 16.11 -13.90 -10.34
N ARG A 375 16.73 -14.58 -9.37
CA ARG A 375 17.54 -15.78 -9.59
C ARG A 375 16.97 -16.94 -8.78
N TYR A 376 16.72 -18.05 -9.45
CA TYR A 376 16.21 -19.29 -8.87
C TYR A 376 17.22 -20.40 -9.12
N GLY A 377 18.31 -20.39 -8.33
CA GLY A 377 19.47 -21.26 -8.55
C GLY A 377 20.22 -20.87 -9.81
N ASP A 378 20.17 -21.75 -10.81
CA ASP A 378 20.81 -21.58 -12.12
C ASP A 378 19.90 -20.87 -13.15
N GLU A 379 18.60 -20.80 -12.87
CA GLU A 379 17.63 -20.09 -13.72
C GLU A 379 17.58 -18.60 -13.33
N VAL A 380 17.65 -17.71 -14.33
CA VAL A 380 17.44 -16.27 -14.16
C VAL A 380 16.08 -15.91 -14.72
N THR A 381 15.23 -15.27 -13.94
CA THR A 381 13.88 -14.86 -14.35
C THR A 381 13.77 -13.34 -14.37
N VAL A 382 13.27 -12.79 -15.47
CA VAL A 382 13.04 -11.36 -15.66
C VAL A 382 11.53 -11.13 -15.75
N GLU A 383 10.98 -10.37 -14.82
CA GLU A 383 9.56 -9.99 -14.80
C GLU A 383 9.39 -8.57 -15.36
N LEU A 384 8.52 -8.46 -16.37
CA LEU A 384 8.08 -7.22 -17.02
C LEU A 384 6.56 -7.13 -16.87
N GLY A 385 6.12 -6.54 -15.76
CA GLY A 385 4.70 -6.37 -15.45
C GLY A 385 4.06 -7.69 -15.05
N SER A 386 3.15 -8.21 -15.86
CA SER A 386 2.54 -9.53 -15.70
C SER A 386 3.29 -10.65 -16.43
N GLN A 387 4.27 -10.30 -17.27
CA GLN A 387 5.05 -11.27 -18.06
C GLN A 387 6.32 -11.68 -17.32
N SER A 388 6.73 -12.92 -17.50
CA SER A 388 7.90 -13.53 -16.84
C SER A 388 8.70 -14.31 -17.88
N TYR A 389 9.99 -14.04 -17.95
CA TYR A 389 10.91 -14.56 -18.98
C TYR A 389 12.09 -15.27 -18.30
N LYS A 390 12.36 -16.52 -18.66
CA LYS A 390 13.42 -17.36 -18.11
C LYS A 390 14.63 -17.38 -19.04
N LEU A 391 15.81 -17.04 -18.54
CA LEU A 391 17.05 -17.02 -19.33
C LEU A 391 17.85 -18.32 -19.14
N PRO A 392 18.50 -18.82 -20.20
CA PRO A 392 18.55 -18.25 -21.56
C PRO A 392 17.33 -18.53 -22.46
N GLY A 393 16.42 -19.44 -22.06
CA GLY A 393 15.36 -19.97 -22.95
C GLY A 393 14.45 -18.93 -23.64
N ASP A 394 14.01 -17.92 -22.91
CA ASP A 394 13.09 -16.87 -23.40
C ASP A 394 13.82 -15.62 -23.93
N GLN A 395 15.13 -15.70 -24.21
CA GLN A 395 15.97 -14.56 -24.62
C GLN A 395 15.35 -13.72 -25.74
N ILE A 396 14.83 -14.33 -26.80
CA ILE A 396 14.26 -13.61 -27.96
C ILE A 396 12.99 -12.86 -27.57
N ALA A 397 12.13 -13.49 -26.76
CA ALA A 397 10.89 -12.88 -26.30
C ALA A 397 11.16 -11.73 -25.32
N LEU A 398 12.14 -11.89 -24.43
CA LEU A 398 12.60 -10.83 -23.54
C LEU A 398 13.28 -9.69 -24.30
N GLU A 399 14.14 -9.97 -25.28
CA GLU A 399 14.79 -8.93 -26.11
C GLU A 399 13.74 -8.05 -26.78
N LYS A 400 12.72 -8.68 -27.38
CA LYS A 400 11.59 -7.96 -27.96
C LYS A 400 10.84 -7.14 -26.90
N ALA A 401 10.50 -7.72 -25.76
CA ALA A 401 9.78 -7.01 -24.70
C ALA A 401 10.58 -5.84 -24.12
N LEU A 402 11.91 -5.95 -24.01
CA LEU A 402 12.79 -4.87 -23.59
C LEU A 402 12.87 -3.74 -24.63
N LYS A 403 12.89 -4.07 -25.92
CA LYS A 403 12.81 -3.10 -27.04
C LYS A 403 11.46 -2.39 -27.10
N ASP A 404 10.36 -3.13 -27.08
CA ASP A 404 8.99 -2.61 -27.16
C ASP A 404 8.62 -1.68 -25.98
N ASN A 405 9.42 -1.72 -24.90
CA ASN A 405 9.29 -0.88 -23.70
C ASN A 405 10.53 0.00 -23.45
N ASP A 406 11.34 0.33 -24.47
CA ASP A 406 12.45 1.30 -24.40
C ASP A 406 13.46 1.08 -23.23
N PHE A 407 13.61 -0.15 -22.71
CA PHE A 407 14.42 -0.38 -21.51
C PHE A 407 15.92 -0.14 -21.78
N PRO A 408 16.58 0.80 -21.07
CA PRO A 408 17.99 1.06 -21.27
C PRO A 408 18.85 -0.18 -20.98
N MET A 409 19.80 -0.45 -21.86
CA MET A 409 20.75 -1.56 -21.72
C MET A 409 21.46 -1.54 -20.37
N GLU A 410 21.86 -0.34 -19.93
CA GLU A 410 22.53 -0.07 -18.66
C GLU A 410 21.65 -0.42 -17.45
N LEU A 411 20.34 -0.16 -17.52
CA LEU A 411 19.38 -0.52 -16.45
C LEU A 411 19.18 -2.04 -16.37
N VAL A 412 19.08 -2.71 -17.52
CA VAL A 412 18.96 -4.19 -17.57
C VAL A 412 20.22 -4.84 -17.02
N ARG A 413 21.39 -4.36 -17.47
CA ARG A 413 22.71 -4.82 -17.03
C ARG A 413 22.88 -4.71 -15.52
N ASP A 414 22.59 -3.56 -14.93
CA ASP A 414 22.81 -3.34 -13.50
C ASP A 414 21.72 -4.01 -12.64
N SER A 415 20.53 -4.25 -13.19
CA SER A 415 19.50 -5.07 -12.53
C SER A 415 19.91 -6.56 -12.46
N LEU A 416 20.62 -7.07 -13.48
CA LEU A 416 21.23 -8.40 -13.48
C LEU A 416 22.43 -8.48 -12.51
N LEU A 417 23.30 -7.46 -12.47
CA LEU A 417 24.40 -7.42 -11.50
C LEU A 417 23.88 -7.55 -10.06
N ARG A 418 22.78 -6.87 -9.72
CA ARG A 418 22.18 -6.89 -8.37
C ARG A 418 21.76 -8.29 -7.88
N ILE A 419 21.56 -9.27 -8.77
CA ILE A 419 21.28 -10.68 -8.42
C ILE A 419 22.47 -11.62 -8.66
N GLY A 420 23.68 -11.06 -8.85
CA GLY A 420 24.90 -11.84 -9.07
C GLY A 420 25.00 -12.47 -10.44
N VAL A 421 24.36 -11.89 -11.46
CA VAL A 421 24.48 -12.34 -12.85
C VAL A 421 25.43 -11.40 -13.57
N ASP A 422 26.52 -11.94 -14.14
CA ASP A 422 27.47 -11.12 -14.87
C ASP A 422 26.90 -10.70 -16.22
N SER A 423 26.96 -9.40 -16.50
CA SER A 423 26.28 -8.75 -17.61
C SER A 423 27.24 -7.73 -18.27
N ARG A 424 27.81 -8.09 -19.42
CA ARG A 424 28.88 -7.33 -20.09
C ARG A 424 28.38 -6.74 -21.39
N ARG A 425 28.71 -5.47 -21.64
CA ARG A 425 28.42 -4.82 -22.92
C ARG A 425 29.52 -5.19 -23.93
N ILE A 426 29.11 -5.67 -25.10
CA ILE A 426 29.98 -5.99 -26.23
C ILE A 426 29.46 -5.18 -27.42
N GLY A 427 30.02 -4.00 -27.63
CA GLY A 427 29.53 -3.03 -28.61
C GLY A 427 28.11 -2.56 -28.30
N SER A 428 27.15 -2.93 -29.16
CA SER A 428 25.71 -2.67 -29.05
C SER A 428 24.90 -3.87 -28.53
N THR A 429 25.57 -4.93 -28.04
CA THR A 429 24.94 -6.12 -27.49
C THR A 429 25.25 -6.28 -26.01
N LEU A 430 24.24 -6.60 -25.19
CA LEU A 430 24.42 -7.00 -23.80
C LEU A 430 24.55 -8.52 -23.73
N LYS A 431 25.74 -9.02 -23.38
CA LYS A 431 25.97 -10.43 -23.06
C LYS A 431 25.69 -10.66 -21.58
N VAL A 432 24.89 -11.68 -21.26
CA VAL A 432 24.50 -12.06 -19.90
C VAL A 432 24.93 -13.50 -19.66
N LEU A 433 25.85 -13.69 -18.70
CA LEU A 433 26.39 -14.99 -18.34
C LEU A 433 25.48 -15.60 -17.26
N THR A 434 24.60 -16.53 -17.65
CA THR A 434 23.79 -17.30 -16.68
C THR A 434 24.39 -18.70 -16.49
N PRO A 435 24.19 -19.36 -15.33
CA PRO A 435 24.69 -20.73 -15.14
C PRO A 435 24.07 -21.74 -16.13
N ALA A 436 22.84 -21.48 -16.59
CA ALA A 436 22.16 -22.27 -17.62
C ALA A 436 22.61 -21.95 -19.06
N GLY A 437 23.50 -20.97 -19.27
CA GLY A 437 24.03 -20.58 -20.57
C GLY A 437 24.10 -19.07 -20.79
N ASP A 438 24.77 -18.66 -21.87
CA ASP A 438 24.88 -17.26 -22.26
C ASP A 438 23.61 -16.77 -22.97
N ALA A 439 23.11 -15.58 -22.59
CA ALA A 439 22.05 -14.86 -23.28
C ALA A 439 22.58 -13.55 -23.87
N TYR A 440 22.05 -13.14 -25.04
CA TYR A 440 22.50 -11.95 -25.76
C TYR A 440 21.31 -11.04 -26.09
N PHE A 441 21.38 -9.76 -25.73
CA PHE A 441 20.37 -8.76 -26.07
C PHE A 441 20.94 -7.70 -26.99
N SER A 442 20.59 -7.78 -28.26
CA SER A 442 21.00 -6.85 -29.32
C SER A 442 20.08 -5.63 -29.37
N GLY A 443 20.57 -4.46 -29.78
CA GLY A 443 19.72 -3.33 -30.17
C GLY A 443 18.81 -2.78 -29.08
N LEU A 444 19.17 -2.95 -27.81
CA LEU A 444 18.56 -2.23 -26.70
C LEU A 444 18.99 -0.74 -26.74
N PRO A 445 18.12 0.22 -26.37
CA PRO A 445 18.53 1.61 -26.22
C PRO A 445 19.72 1.76 -25.27
N THR A 446 20.74 2.51 -25.67
CA THR A 446 21.88 2.88 -24.80
C THR A 446 21.65 4.27 -24.18
N THR A 447 20.41 4.57 -23.82
CA THR A 447 19.99 5.84 -23.24
C THR A 447 20.53 5.92 -21.81
N LYS A 448 21.54 6.77 -21.59
CA LYS A 448 22.16 6.97 -20.28
C LYS A 448 21.07 7.34 -19.27
N GLN A 449 20.79 6.42 -18.33
CA GLN A 449 19.78 6.71 -17.31
C GLN A 449 20.22 7.87 -16.43
N TYR A 450 21.53 7.95 -16.18
CA TYR A 450 22.23 9.01 -15.46
C TYR A 450 23.42 9.48 -16.32
N ASP A 451 23.55 10.79 -16.51
CA ASP A 451 24.80 11.34 -17.01
C ASP A 451 25.81 11.44 -15.87
N TYR A 452 26.86 10.63 -16.00
CA TYR A 452 28.03 10.67 -15.14
C TYR A 452 29.05 11.65 -15.73
N LYS A 453 29.39 12.69 -14.96
CA LYS A 453 30.51 13.59 -15.26
C LYS A 453 31.64 13.28 -14.30
N ILE A 454 32.79 12.91 -14.85
CA ILE A 454 33.97 12.54 -14.08
C ILE A 454 35.03 13.63 -14.27
N ILE A 455 35.50 14.21 -13.17
CA ILE A 455 36.52 15.27 -13.17
C ILE A 455 37.71 14.79 -12.33
N PRO A 456 38.83 14.37 -12.96
CA PRO A 456 40.04 13.99 -12.24
C PRO A 456 40.55 15.13 -11.35
N ARG A 457 40.98 14.81 -10.13
CA ARG A 457 41.58 15.73 -9.16
C ARG A 457 42.98 15.22 -8.80
N SER A 458 43.85 16.08 -8.25
CA SER A 458 45.25 15.71 -7.96
C SER A 458 45.41 14.53 -6.98
N ARG A 459 44.42 14.29 -6.10
CA ARG A 459 44.43 13.19 -5.10
C ARG A 459 43.19 12.28 -5.18
N GLY A 460 42.42 12.32 -6.27
CA GLY A 460 41.11 11.68 -6.31
C GLY A 460 40.30 12.01 -7.56
N VAL A 461 38.99 11.89 -7.47
CA VAL A 461 38.08 12.17 -8.60
C VAL A 461 36.75 12.72 -8.08
N GLU A 462 36.25 13.77 -8.73
CA GLU A 462 34.88 14.24 -8.51
C GLU A 462 33.96 13.50 -9.49
N VAL A 463 32.91 12.89 -8.96
CA VAL A 463 31.89 12.15 -9.70
C VAL A 463 30.56 12.89 -9.55
N SER A 464 30.07 13.52 -10.62
CA SER A 464 28.69 14.03 -10.65
C SER A 464 27.76 12.99 -11.29
N ALA A 465 26.68 12.64 -10.62
CA ALA A 465 25.63 11.74 -11.07
C ALA A 465 24.28 12.47 -11.01
N GLY A 466 23.85 13.06 -12.13
CA GLY A 466 22.70 13.96 -12.14
C GLY A 466 22.93 15.19 -11.24
N SER A 467 22.07 15.38 -10.22
CA SER A 467 22.17 16.49 -9.26
C SER A 467 23.07 16.21 -8.05
N GLN A 468 23.62 15.01 -7.90
CA GLN A 468 24.52 14.66 -6.80
C GLN A 468 25.98 14.72 -7.30
N SER A 469 26.89 15.26 -6.48
CA SER A 469 28.35 15.14 -6.70
C SER A 469 29.00 14.44 -5.51
N TYR A 470 30.07 13.69 -5.77
CA TYR A 470 30.85 12.92 -4.79
C TYR A 470 32.34 13.14 -5.04
N ASP A 471 33.06 13.70 -4.07
CA ASP A 471 34.52 13.83 -4.11
C ASP A 471 35.19 12.58 -3.53
N LEU A 472 35.69 11.68 -4.38
CA LEU A 472 36.34 10.44 -3.95
C LEU A 472 37.84 10.67 -3.67
N PRO A 473 38.40 10.11 -2.57
CA PRO A 473 37.80 9.09 -1.69
C PRO A 473 36.92 9.63 -0.54
N THR A 474 36.86 10.95 -0.31
CA THR A 474 36.16 11.58 0.84
C THR A 474 34.70 11.15 0.97
N ASP A 475 33.93 11.18 -0.12
CA ASP A 475 32.50 10.87 -0.16
C ASP A 475 32.16 9.37 -0.31
N LYS A 476 33.15 8.46 -0.11
CA LYS A 476 32.96 7.00 -0.27
C LYS A 476 31.65 6.49 0.35
N ALA A 477 31.40 6.80 1.62
CA ALA A 477 30.25 6.27 2.36
C ALA A 477 28.90 6.79 1.83
N ARG A 478 28.88 8.01 1.28
CA ARG A 478 27.71 8.61 0.66
C ARG A 478 27.41 7.96 -0.69
N LEU A 479 28.45 7.74 -1.50
CA LEU A 479 28.35 7.01 -2.77
C LEU A 479 27.91 5.56 -2.56
N GLU A 480 28.44 4.86 -1.55
CA GLU A 480 28.01 3.52 -1.15
C GLU A 480 26.49 3.47 -0.82
N SER A 481 26.00 4.43 -0.04
CA SER A 481 24.58 4.56 0.30
C SER A 481 23.69 4.83 -0.93
N ASP A 482 24.16 5.64 -1.87
CA ASP A 482 23.41 5.96 -3.11
C ASP A 482 23.46 4.82 -4.15
N ILE A 483 24.52 4.00 -4.16
CA ILE A 483 24.56 2.72 -4.91
C ILE A 483 23.55 1.72 -4.31
N ALA A 484 23.54 1.57 -2.98
CA ALA A 484 22.64 0.68 -2.26
C ALA A 484 21.16 1.07 -2.45
N SER A 485 20.85 2.36 -2.36
CA SER A 485 19.50 2.91 -2.58
C SER A 485 19.09 3.06 -4.05
N LYS A 486 19.91 2.55 -4.98
CA LYS A 486 19.66 2.50 -6.44
C LYS A 486 19.63 3.85 -7.16
N LYS A 487 20.18 4.90 -6.57
CA LYS A 487 20.36 6.21 -7.24
C LYS A 487 21.58 6.22 -8.15
N VAL A 488 22.58 5.39 -7.86
CA VAL A 488 23.77 5.19 -8.69
C VAL A 488 23.79 3.78 -9.27
N LEU A 489 24.12 3.67 -10.56
CA LEU A 489 24.29 2.42 -11.29
C LEU A 489 25.79 2.05 -11.34
N PRO A 490 26.23 1.06 -10.54
CA PRO A 490 27.65 0.86 -10.29
C PRO A 490 28.46 0.36 -11.50
N ARG A 491 27.91 -0.40 -12.48
CA ARG A 491 28.70 -0.68 -13.71
C ARG A 491 28.77 0.54 -14.62
N THR A 492 27.70 1.32 -14.68
CA THR A 492 27.66 2.54 -15.51
C THR A 492 28.62 3.60 -14.97
N LEU A 493 28.83 3.63 -13.65
CA LEU A 493 29.90 4.41 -13.02
C LEU A 493 31.30 3.88 -13.36
N VAL A 494 31.54 2.55 -13.34
CA VAL A 494 32.80 1.95 -13.78
C VAL A 494 33.12 2.29 -15.24
N ASP A 495 32.14 2.19 -16.15
CA ASP A 495 32.32 2.59 -17.55
C ASP A 495 32.72 4.07 -17.64
N ALA A 496 31.97 4.96 -16.97
CA ALA A 496 32.23 6.40 -17.00
C ALA A 496 33.60 6.80 -16.42
N LEU A 497 34.04 6.11 -15.36
CA LEU A 497 35.39 6.28 -14.79
C LEU A 497 36.46 5.86 -15.80
N ASN A 498 36.31 4.70 -16.44
CA ASN A 498 37.24 4.21 -17.45
C ASN A 498 37.28 5.10 -18.71
N ASP A 499 36.12 5.56 -19.20
CA ASP A 499 35.99 6.54 -20.30
C ASP A 499 36.74 7.86 -19.99
N ALA A 500 36.81 8.24 -18.71
CA ALA A 500 37.54 9.41 -18.22
C ALA A 500 39.00 9.13 -17.84
N GLY A 501 39.53 7.93 -18.14
CA GLY A 501 40.91 7.54 -17.87
C GLY A 501 41.20 7.13 -16.42
N VAL A 502 40.18 6.97 -15.57
CA VAL A 502 40.31 6.48 -14.19
C VAL A 502 40.07 4.98 -14.17
N SER A 503 41.16 4.20 -14.10
CA SER A 503 41.11 2.73 -14.13
C SER A 503 40.22 2.20 -13.00
N SER A 504 39.15 1.50 -13.38
CA SER A 504 38.19 0.92 -12.44
C SER A 504 37.61 -0.39 -12.95
N GLN A 505 37.23 -1.27 -12.03
CA GLN A 505 36.68 -2.58 -12.35
C GLN A 505 35.64 -3.03 -11.32
N MET A 506 34.72 -3.88 -11.76
CA MET A 506 33.73 -4.56 -10.90
C MET A 506 34.25 -5.95 -10.56
N ASP A 507 34.60 -6.19 -9.30
CA ASP A 507 34.88 -7.52 -8.77
C ASP A 507 33.57 -8.13 -8.25
N ILE A 508 32.94 -8.95 -9.09
CA ILE A 508 31.63 -9.55 -8.79
C ILE A 508 31.76 -10.54 -7.64
N ASP A 509 32.82 -11.35 -7.63
CA ASP A 509 33.05 -12.40 -6.64
C ASP A 509 33.26 -11.82 -5.23
N LYS A 510 33.99 -10.70 -5.12
CA LYS A 510 34.13 -9.94 -3.86
C LYS A 510 32.95 -9.01 -3.56
N GLN A 511 32.06 -8.75 -4.53
CA GLN A 511 31.02 -7.73 -4.46
C GLN A 511 31.57 -6.31 -4.23
N GLU A 512 32.69 -5.97 -4.87
CA GLU A 512 33.36 -4.68 -4.71
C GLU A 512 33.61 -4.00 -6.06
N MET A 513 33.41 -2.69 -6.10
CA MET A 513 33.93 -1.82 -7.15
C MET A 513 35.30 -1.32 -6.73
N LEU A 514 36.31 -1.57 -7.55
CA LEU A 514 37.69 -1.18 -7.34
C LEU A 514 38.00 0.01 -8.26
N ILE A 515 38.50 1.11 -7.70
CA ILE A 515 38.86 2.33 -8.42
C ILE A 515 40.30 2.69 -8.09
N GLN A 516 41.19 2.77 -9.09
CA GLN A 516 42.57 3.20 -8.91
C GLN A 516 42.65 4.73 -8.96
N LEU A 517 42.87 5.36 -7.81
CA LEU A 517 43.07 6.81 -7.68
C LEU A 517 44.56 7.13 -7.55
N SER A 518 44.94 8.39 -7.80
CA SER A 518 46.31 8.85 -7.55
C SER A 518 46.72 8.79 -6.06
N SER A 519 45.75 8.66 -5.16
CA SER A 519 45.93 8.44 -3.72
C SER A 519 45.96 6.96 -3.30
N GLY A 520 45.71 6.02 -4.21
CA GLY A 520 45.69 4.57 -3.97
C GLY A 520 44.43 3.88 -4.47
N GLU A 521 44.31 2.58 -4.18
CA GLU A 521 43.14 1.78 -4.53
C GLU A 521 41.97 2.09 -3.58
N LEU A 522 40.85 2.54 -4.13
CA LEU A 522 39.59 2.73 -3.43
C LEU A 522 38.64 1.56 -3.71
N ARG A 523 38.26 0.85 -2.64
CA ARG A 523 37.24 -0.21 -2.69
C ARG A 523 35.91 0.32 -2.19
N ILE A 524 34.85 0.14 -2.98
CA ILE A 524 33.46 0.49 -2.62
C ILE A 524 32.62 -0.78 -2.68
N PRO A 525 32.03 -1.25 -1.56
CA PRO A 525 31.23 -2.47 -1.58
C PRO A 525 29.92 -2.23 -2.33
N VAL A 526 29.63 -3.09 -3.28
CA VAL A 526 28.41 -3.08 -4.09
C VAL A 526 27.58 -4.26 -3.62
N ARG A 527 26.74 -4.06 -2.60
CA ARG A 527 25.94 -5.15 -2.00
C ARG A 527 25.09 -5.83 -3.08
N LEU A 528 25.51 -7.03 -3.48
CA LEU A 528 24.80 -7.85 -4.44
C LEU A 528 23.95 -8.86 -3.68
N ASN A 529 22.75 -9.13 -4.18
CA ASN A 529 21.91 -10.22 -3.68
C ASN A 529 22.43 -11.59 -4.18
N MET A 530 23.76 -11.80 -4.21
CA MET A 530 24.35 -13.15 -4.32
C MET A 530 24.32 -13.88 -2.98
N GLY A 531 24.25 -13.13 -1.87
CA GLY A 531 24.17 -13.64 -0.51
C GLY A 531 22.92 -14.47 -0.22
N THR A 532 21.88 -14.38 -1.05
CA THR A 532 20.77 -15.36 -1.08
C THR A 532 21.21 -16.68 -1.74
N LYS A 533 22.39 -17.18 -1.34
CA LYS A 533 22.94 -18.51 -1.61
C LYS A 533 22.09 -19.56 -0.88
N ARG A 534 20.88 -19.74 -1.41
CA ARG A 534 19.74 -20.42 -0.77
C ARG A 534 19.49 -19.98 0.68
N VAL A 535 18.53 -19.09 0.83
CA VAL A 535 17.35 -19.47 1.62
C VAL A 535 16.17 -19.76 0.67
N GLY A 536 16.54 -20.51 -0.37
CA GLY A 536 15.76 -20.88 -1.54
C GLY A 536 15.61 -22.40 -1.60
N SER A 537 15.30 -23.00 -0.46
CA SER A 537 14.35 -24.10 -0.47
C SER A 537 13.09 -23.63 -1.21
N ARG A 538 12.55 -24.43 -2.12
CA ARG A 538 11.37 -24.05 -2.90
C ARG A 538 10.12 -24.12 -2.01
N LEU A 539 9.96 -23.16 -1.11
CA LEU A 539 8.91 -23.13 -0.10
C LEU A 539 7.53 -23.18 -0.76
N ARG A 540 6.88 -24.34 -0.67
CA ARG A 540 5.49 -24.52 -1.07
C ARG A 540 4.68 -24.73 0.19
N LEU A 541 3.83 -23.77 0.51
CA LEU A 541 2.90 -23.84 1.63
C LEU A 541 1.54 -24.33 1.09
N ASN A 542 1.16 -25.55 1.44
CA ASN A 542 -0.18 -26.08 1.16
C ASN A 542 -1.01 -26.04 2.45
N VAL A 543 -2.32 -25.81 2.34
CA VAL A 543 -3.23 -25.78 3.49
C VAL A 543 -4.36 -26.78 3.30
N ARG A 544 -4.67 -27.52 4.36
CA ARG A 544 -5.79 -28.48 4.44
C ARG A 544 -6.52 -28.33 5.77
N GLY A 545 -7.78 -28.74 5.84
CA GLY A 545 -8.61 -28.63 7.06
C GLY A 545 -9.49 -27.39 7.10
N TYR A 546 -10.40 -27.36 8.08
CA TYR A 546 -11.35 -26.27 8.31
C TYR A 546 -10.72 -25.15 9.16
N ASP A 547 -11.35 -23.98 9.23
CA ASP A 547 -10.95 -22.93 10.18
C ASP A 547 -10.87 -23.47 11.62
N GLY A 548 -9.90 -22.97 12.41
CA GLY A 548 -9.54 -23.53 13.72
C GLY A 548 -8.80 -24.89 13.68
N SER A 549 -8.72 -25.56 12.53
CA SER A 549 -8.08 -26.89 12.37
C SER A 549 -7.18 -27.01 11.13
N LYS A 550 -6.72 -25.87 10.58
CA LYS A 550 -5.86 -25.82 9.39
C LYS A 550 -4.49 -26.43 9.68
N VAL A 551 -4.11 -27.42 8.88
CA VAL A 551 -2.74 -27.94 8.82
C VAL A 551 -2.05 -27.32 7.62
N TYR A 552 -0.93 -26.66 7.86
CA TYR A 552 -0.12 -26.00 6.85
C TYR A 552 1.11 -26.87 6.57
N THR A 553 1.11 -27.58 5.45
CA THR A 553 2.25 -28.40 5.03
C THR A 553 3.23 -27.51 4.26
N LEU A 554 4.31 -27.12 4.91
CA LEU A 554 5.45 -26.43 4.31
C LEU A 554 6.39 -27.45 3.68
N THR A 555 6.48 -27.48 2.36
CA THR A 555 7.45 -28.29 1.63
C THR A 555 8.74 -27.48 1.45
N VAL A 556 9.86 -28.03 1.87
CA VAL A 556 11.18 -27.40 1.89
C VAL A 556 12.12 -28.12 0.91
N GLY A 557 12.76 -27.36 0.02
CA GLY A 557 13.79 -27.87 -0.90
C GLY A 557 13.26 -28.14 -2.31
N GLU A 558 14.17 -28.55 -3.20
CA GLU A 558 13.84 -28.90 -4.60
C GLU A 558 13.35 -30.35 -4.73
N SER A 559 13.80 -31.25 -3.85
CA SER A 559 13.38 -32.66 -3.79
C SER A 559 11.90 -32.84 -3.41
N GLY A 560 11.32 -31.88 -2.68
CA GLY A 560 9.98 -32.00 -2.11
C GLY A 560 9.84 -33.09 -1.03
N SER A 561 10.95 -33.67 -0.59
CA SER A 561 11.02 -34.70 0.46
C SER A 561 10.71 -34.13 1.83
N ASP A 562 11.32 -33.00 2.16
CA ASP A 562 11.27 -32.40 3.48
C ASP A 562 9.95 -31.64 3.59
N LYS A 563 9.02 -32.19 4.38
CA LYS A 563 7.73 -31.59 4.67
C LYS A 563 7.67 -31.29 6.16
N ILE A 564 7.20 -30.09 6.49
CA ILE A 564 7.01 -29.64 7.87
C ILE A 564 5.53 -29.32 8.03
N GLU A 565 4.84 -29.99 8.94
CA GLU A 565 3.42 -29.75 9.21
C GLU A 565 3.23 -28.76 10.37
N LEU A 566 2.83 -27.53 10.04
CA LEU A 566 2.48 -26.52 11.03
C LEU A 566 0.99 -26.65 11.42
N PRO A 567 0.63 -26.43 12.69
CA PRO A 567 1.51 -25.96 13.77
C PRO A 567 2.31 -27.04 14.52
N THR A 568 2.08 -28.33 14.26
CA THR A 568 2.65 -29.45 15.01
C THR A 568 4.18 -29.44 15.09
N GLU A 569 4.85 -29.06 14.00
CA GLU A 569 6.30 -29.18 13.82
C GLU A 569 7.04 -27.82 13.83
N VAL A 570 6.51 -26.82 14.53
CA VAL A 570 7.15 -25.49 14.66
C VAL A 570 8.61 -25.57 15.19
N HIS A 571 8.92 -26.54 16.05
CA HIS A 571 10.30 -26.74 16.51
C HIS A 571 11.24 -27.21 15.39
N THR A 572 10.75 -28.10 14.52
CA THR A 572 11.46 -28.52 13.30
C THR A 572 11.66 -27.31 12.39
N LEU A 573 10.61 -26.52 12.16
CA LEU A 573 10.72 -25.27 11.39
C LEU A 573 11.81 -24.35 11.93
N ASN A 574 11.86 -24.10 13.24
CA ASN A 574 12.88 -23.24 13.84
C ASN A 574 14.30 -23.80 13.66
N ASN A 575 14.48 -25.13 13.73
CA ASN A 575 15.77 -25.75 13.37
C ASN A 575 16.14 -25.48 11.91
N TYR A 576 15.17 -25.54 10.99
CA TYR A 576 15.39 -25.21 9.58
C TYR A 576 15.74 -23.72 9.38
N ILE A 577 15.11 -22.80 10.10
CA ILE A 577 15.45 -21.35 10.06
C ILE A 577 16.84 -21.10 10.63
N ARG A 578 17.20 -21.67 11.80
CA ARG A 578 18.55 -21.56 12.38
C ARG A 578 19.64 -22.09 11.45
N SER A 579 19.35 -23.16 10.71
CA SER A 579 20.27 -23.74 9.72
C SER A 579 20.35 -22.96 8.41
N GLY A 580 19.58 -21.87 8.25
CA GLY A 580 19.51 -21.11 7.00
C GLY A 580 18.80 -21.84 5.85
N LYS A 581 18.07 -22.93 6.13
CA LYS A 581 17.31 -23.67 5.11
C LYS A 581 15.97 -23.01 4.76
N VAL A 582 15.33 -22.32 5.71
CA VAL A 582 14.02 -21.67 5.56
C VAL A 582 14.14 -20.20 5.97
N ASP A 583 13.56 -19.30 5.19
CA ASP A 583 13.60 -17.87 5.47
C ASP A 583 12.31 -17.51 6.21
N SER A 584 12.43 -17.01 7.44
CA SER A 584 11.31 -16.47 8.20
C SER A 584 10.51 -15.48 7.37
N ASP A 585 11.17 -14.59 6.63
CA ASP A 585 10.50 -13.44 6.03
C ASP A 585 9.69 -13.87 4.79
N LEU A 586 10.25 -14.79 3.99
CA LEU A 586 9.54 -15.43 2.89
C LEU A 586 8.42 -16.34 3.40
N LEU A 587 8.66 -17.11 4.46
CA LEU A 587 7.64 -17.96 5.08
C LEU A 587 6.46 -17.14 5.59
N LEU A 588 6.73 -16.01 6.27
CA LEU A 588 5.69 -15.12 6.77
C LEU A 588 4.93 -14.44 5.61
N GLN A 589 5.60 -14.13 4.51
CA GLN A 589 4.92 -13.65 3.30
C GLN A 589 3.96 -14.72 2.74
N LEU A 590 4.33 -16.01 2.75
CA LEU A 590 3.46 -17.12 2.35
C LEU A 590 2.29 -17.31 3.33
N LEU A 591 2.56 -17.34 4.64
CA LEU A 591 1.56 -17.46 5.71
C LEU A 591 0.54 -16.29 5.65
N SER A 592 1.02 -15.07 5.43
CA SER A 592 0.17 -13.87 5.26
C SER A 592 -0.83 -14.00 4.11
N ARG A 593 -0.39 -14.56 2.96
CA ARG A 593 -1.26 -14.81 1.80
C ARG A 593 -2.34 -15.85 2.11
N MET A 594 -2.13 -16.70 3.10
CA MET A 594 -3.12 -17.67 3.59
C MET A 594 -3.97 -17.13 4.76
N GLY A 595 -3.89 -15.83 5.05
CA GLY A 595 -4.64 -15.18 6.14
C GLY A 595 -4.07 -15.41 7.54
N VAL A 596 -2.88 -15.99 7.67
CA VAL A 596 -2.27 -16.28 8.97
C VAL A 596 -1.69 -15.00 9.56
N SER A 597 -2.24 -14.57 10.71
CA SER A 597 -1.75 -13.38 11.40
C SER A 597 -0.39 -13.65 12.04
N HIS A 598 0.50 -12.66 11.96
CA HIS A 598 1.82 -12.71 12.58
C HIS A 598 2.24 -11.31 13.08
N ARG A 599 3.16 -11.27 14.03
CA ARG A 599 3.82 -10.04 14.50
C ARG A 599 5.29 -10.32 14.82
N TYR A 600 6.16 -9.34 14.61
CA TYR A 600 7.55 -9.42 15.05
C TYR A 600 7.67 -9.00 16.51
N ASP A 601 8.32 -9.82 17.34
CA ASP A 601 8.72 -9.48 18.71
C ASP A 601 10.20 -9.10 18.72
N ALA A 602 10.47 -7.80 18.65
CA ALA A 602 11.82 -7.26 18.63
C ALA A 602 12.61 -7.52 19.93
N THR A 603 11.94 -7.84 21.04
CA THR A 603 12.59 -8.13 22.33
C THR A 603 13.32 -9.47 22.29
N ASN A 604 12.66 -10.46 21.68
CA ASN A 604 13.09 -11.86 21.68
C ASN A 604 13.59 -12.33 20.31
N ASN A 605 13.55 -11.45 19.30
CA ASN A 605 14.01 -11.69 17.92
C ASN A 605 13.32 -12.91 17.25
N TYR A 606 12.01 -13.05 17.47
CA TYR A 606 11.16 -14.03 16.78
C TYR A 606 9.90 -13.37 16.21
N TYR A 607 9.18 -14.11 15.38
CA TYR A 607 7.85 -13.79 14.92
C TYR A 607 6.81 -14.64 15.67
N VAL A 608 5.86 -13.99 16.32
CA VAL A 608 4.70 -14.67 16.91
C VAL A 608 3.65 -14.82 15.82
N VAL A 609 3.37 -16.06 15.43
CA VAL A 609 2.41 -16.43 14.39
C VAL A 609 1.21 -17.13 15.01
N THR A 610 0.00 -16.70 14.69
CA THR A 610 -1.23 -17.31 15.22
C THR A 610 -1.81 -18.27 14.20
N MET A 611 -1.79 -19.56 14.50
CA MET A 611 -2.37 -20.64 13.68
C MET A 611 -3.34 -21.42 14.56
N ASN A 612 -4.57 -21.66 14.09
CA ASN A 612 -5.60 -22.40 14.85
C ASN A 612 -5.77 -21.85 16.29
N ASP A 613 -5.89 -20.53 16.37
CA ASP A 613 -6.09 -19.74 17.60
C ASP A 613 -5.00 -19.91 18.67
N ARG A 614 -3.88 -20.52 18.31
CA ARG A 614 -2.69 -20.69 19.14
C ARG A 614 -1.52 -19.91 18.57
N THR A 615 -0.76 -19.27 19.44
CA THR A 615 0.44 -18.53 19.09
C THR A 615 1.66 -19.44 19.08
N TYR A 616 2.47 -19.33 18.03
CA TYR A 616 3.70 -20.07 17.83
C TYR A 616 4.84 -19.11 17.59
N GLU A 617 5.99 -19.36 18.20
CA GLU A 617 7.21 -18.57 18.04
C GLU A 617 8.02 -19.16 16.88
N ILE A 618 8.12 -18.39 15.80
CA ILE A 618 8.94 -18.71 14.63
C ILE A 618 10.16 -17.81 14.68
N GLU A 619 11.36 -18.37 14.83
CA GLU A 619 12.58 -17.57 14.96
C GLU A 619 12.79 -16.66 13.74
N LYS A 620 13.31 -15.44 13.95
CA LYS A 620 13.72 -14.61 12.82
C LYS A 620 15.00 -15.19 12.22
N SER A 621 15.05 -15.35 10.90
CA SER A 621 16.27 -15.62 10.14
C SER A 621 17.36 -14.67 10.64
N LYS A 622 18.49 -15.20 11.11
CA LYS A 622 19.65 -14.35 11.37
C LYS A 622 19.95 -13.63 10.05
N GLU A 623 19.78 -12.30 10.03
CA GLU A 623 20.32 -11.49 8.95
C GLU A 623 21.77 -11.92 8.79
N SER A 624 22.15 -12.35 7.59
CA SER A 624 23.50 -12.84 7.33
C SER A 624 24.46 -11.65 7.30
N SER A 625 24.69 -11.06 8.46
CA SER A 625 25.82 -10.19 8.76
C SER A 625 27.07 -11.04 8.60
N GLY A 626 27.56 -11.10 7.36
CA GLY A 626 28.70 -11.91 6.91
C GLY A 626 30.05 -11.45 7.45
N GLY A 627 30.11 -11.07 8.72
CA GLY A 627 31.35 -10.94 9.48
C GLY A 627 31.85 -12.32 9.87
N PHE A 628 32.55 -12.98 8.95
CA PHE A 628 33.38 -14.14 9.28
C PHE A 628 34.61 -13.65 10.07
N SER A 629 34.47 -13.48 11.39
CA SER A 629 35.63 -13.37 12.29
C SER A 629 36.09 -14.78 12.65
N ILE A 630 37.11 -15.28 11.94
CA ILE A 630 37.84 -16.47 12.37
C ILE A 630 38.76 -16.05 13.53
N THR A 631 38.31 -16.30 14.75
CA THR A 631 39.18 -16.40 15.93
C THR A 631 39.02 -17.81 16.48
N GLU A 632 39.98 -18.67 16.15
CA GLU A 632 40.08 -20.02 16.70
C GLU A 632 40.54 -19.95 18.16
N ASP A 633 39.61 -20.03 19.12
CA ASP A 633 39.94 -20.34 20.51
C ASP A 633 39.88 -21.85 20.74
N CYS A 634 40.99 -22.52 20.44
CA CYS A 634 41.17 -23.93 20.74
C CYS A 634 41.64 -24.10 22.20
N ASN A 635 40.71 -24.33 23.14
CA ASN A 635 41.04 -24.55 24.55
C ASN A 635 40.09 -25.54 25.26
N SER A 636 40.16 -26.82 24.87
CA SER A 636 39.71 -27.93 25.74
C SER A 636 40.39 -29.27 25.40
N CYS A 637 41.59 -29.50 25.94
CA CYS A 637 42.19 -30.83 26.06
C CYS A 637 43.09 -30.90 27.31
N LYS A 638 42.52 -31.48 28.37
CA LYS A 638 43.09 -31.83 29.69
C LYS A 638 42.12 -32.84 30.31
N GLU A 639 42.49 -33.86 31.07
CA GLU A 639 43.76 -34.57 31.31
C GLU A 639 43.60 -36.03 30.76
N ASP A 640 44.46 -37.05 30.88
CA ASP A 640 45.69 -37.29 31.65
C ASP A 640 46.64 -38.29 30.93
N ALA A 641 47.94 -38.25 31.25
CA ALA A 641 48.89 -39.37 31.11
C ALA A 641 50.22 -39.09 31.84
N SER A 642 50.32 -39.53 33.09
CA SER A 642 51.52 -40.07 33.78
C SER A 642 52.95 -39.77 33.22
N SER A 643 53.73 -39.06 34.04
CA SER A 643 55.22 -39.11 34.16
C SER A 643 55.72 -40.56 34.46
N PRO A 644 57.04 -40.92 34.44
CA PRO A 644 58.27 -40.12 34.26
C PRO A 644 59.39 -40.70 33.35
N HIS A 645 60.33 -39.88 32.86
CA HIS A 645 61.78 -39.93 33.20
C HIS A 645 62.71 -39.03 32.36
N ALA A 646 63.71 -38.46 33.04
CA ALA A 646 65.09 -38.17 32.63
C ALA A 646 65.40 -37.13 31.50
N GLN A 647 66.36 -36.24 31.82
CA GLN A 647 67.58 -35.84 31.07
C GLN A 647 67.50 -35.64 29.53
N GLU A 648 68.13 -34.64 28.90
CA GLU A 648 69.27 -33.79 29.30
C GLU A 648 69.35 -32.53 28.39
N ARG A 649 70.01 -31.48 28.90
CA ARG A 649 70.90 -30.50 28.21
C ARG A 649 70.72 -30.10 26.72
N ILE A 650 70.69 -28.77 26.54
CA ILE A 650 71.47 -27.96 25.57
C ILE A 650 71.21 -28.19 24.06
N PHE A 651 70.43 -27.30 23.42
CA PHE A 651 70.97 -26.07 22.79
C PHE A 651 69.89 -25.01 22.61
#